data_AF-A0A226DA55-F1
#
_entry.id   AF-A0A226DA55-F1
#
_cell.length_a   1.000
_cell.length_b   1.000
_cell.length_c   1.000
_cell.angle_alpha   90.00
_cell.angle_beta   90.00
_cell.angle_gamma   90.00
#
_symmetry.space_group_name_H-M   'P 1'
#
loop_
_entity.id
_entity.type
_entity.pdbx_description
1 polymer ?
#
loop_
_entity_poly.entity_id
_entity_poly.type
_entity_poly.pdbx_seq_one_letter_code
_entity_poly.pdbx_strand_id
1 'polypeptide(L)'
;MCKLIIFLKTCISSVSAIVFQGVQQNSNNYQPLQISLHGLLNNLENCDIQILYEGILSYDIIQDISINLPRTVVFIYHLNQIPQNYKNLTFPLEISLVRVAKYKIDIFIPSNSILDTSSNWLLFAEKYVLQNRNDPAGWVSSSAREYQIVVVNRNVDRVQDNVEVLNSLRNCWPVSNLALVFRGRGGFEALCIAESTLECYTVQNNVMEMFRKFPKIKEVWRIRRLDYTDIVWNSASRLDVVGTQISATNPFGRQRNDSIDQHMAQVVFAKSNATLTYCPSCIVKTHARTSWMVLQPFSASLQRELRVTTGVPGYQFLTCYAERWVSFAFYIAPFQPIVWIGVLLNVLLVIVGITLFKTYWLLDKSSFSPSLLVLGSIFEEPLRIPKQLEKTTFFKLTFASWSLAVILLTNCYNGLMITELNSPLRGRSPEKFMDLVCDKNYPGRNDTLRKTELFKISLAHLEETMGNVESSSGNYKKYQTDECYRLLSTPQIQFDTPYYDFNSYLLEWFFTVMYQIGADVSLQTYVKLDLFSPRHANRPTRVWAPSRGNRYDVKVADALIESEITKCDKSVYIAKSNIIKAEYEYLAKKYYWIKFQKGSDTFSPDPVGWVFDNVGNSRVPRNFQGLIESGIYARLEEEIMARKFKLREIRVGTRVQESTQSSKGDSIVTVFVLYAVLIGLSVIKFGIEVLRSTYCEGRLSNKY
;
A
#
# COMPACT_ATOMS: atom_id res chain seq x y z
N MET A 1 -34.70 17.88 -21.00
CA MET A 1 -34.92 17.92 -19.54
C MET A 1 -36.40 17.98 -19.10
N CYS A 2 -37.38 18.38 -19.94
CA CYS A 2 -38.82 18.38 -19.55
C CYS A 2 -39.64 17.12 -19.91
N LYS A 3 -39.02 16.01 -20.34
CA LYS A 3 -39.73 14.72 -20.55
C LYS A 3 -39.47 13.66 -19.48
N LEU A 4 -38.63 13.95 -18.49
CA LEU A 4 -38.32 13.03 -17.39
C LEU A 4 -39.21 13.22 -16.14
N ILE A 5 -39.98 14.31 -16.07
CA ILE A 5 -40.77 14.66 -14.88
C ILE A 5 -42.19 14.07 -14.92
N ILE A 6 -42.68 13.62 -16.09
CA ILE A 6 -44.04 13.06 -16.22
C ILE A 6 -44.07 11.54 -16.00
N PHE A 7 -42.93 10.84 -16.18
CA PHE A 7 -42.84 9.40 -15.92
C PHE A 7 -42.62 9.05 -14.43
N LEU A 8 -42.14 10.01 -13.63
CA LEU A 8 -41.84 9.84 -12.20
C LEU A 8 -43.05 10.07 -11.28
N LYS A 9 -44.14 10.68 -11.77
CA LYS A 9 -45.36 10.89 -10.95
C LYS A 9 -46.33 9.70 -10.95
N THR A 10 -46.24 8.80 -11.94
CA THR A 10 -47.17 7.66 -12.07
C THR A 10 -46.61 6.34 -11.55
N CYS A 11 -45.32 6.27 -11.19
CA CYS A 11 -44.70 5.08 -10.59
C CYS A 11 -44.68 5.11 -9.04
N ILE A 12 -44.81 6.28 -8.42
CA ILE A 12 -44.79 6.41 -6.95
C ILE A 12 -46.18 6.20 -6.31
N SER A 13 -47.26 6.24 -7.10
CA SER A 13 -48.63 5.95 -6.63
C SER A 13 -49.08 4.49 -6.83
N SER A 14 -48.33 3.68 -7.59
CA SER A 14 -48.81 2.37 -8.07
C SER A 14 -48.10 1.19 -7.41
N VAL A 15 -46.94 1.41 -6.78
CA VAL A 15 -46.17 0.36 -6.09
C VAL A 15 -46.51 0.25 -4.59
N SER A 16 -47.11 1.29 -4.00
CA SER A 16 -47.64 1.26 -2.64
C SER A 16 -49.01 0.59 -2.50
N ALA A 17 -49.75 0.40 -3.60
CA ALA A 17 -51.08 -0.22 -3.59
C ALA A 17 -51.11 -1.71 -3.98
N ILE A 18 -50.14 -2.21 -4.75
CA ILE A 18 -50.17 -3.59 -5.28
C ILE A 18 -49.60 -4.63 -4.29
N VAL A 19 -48.83 -4.21 -3.29
CA VAL A 19 -48.32 -5.13 -2.23
C VAL A 19 -49.35 -5.35 -1.12
N PHE A 20 -50.40 -4.53 -1.01
CA PHE A 20 -51.38 -4.63 0.07
C PHE A 20 -52.64 -5.47 -0.23
N GLN A 21 -52.91 -5.82 -1.50
CA GLN A 21 -54.13 -6.54 -1.88
C GLN A 21 -53.98 -8.06 -2.08
N GLY A 22 -52.77 -8.61 -2.02
CA GLY A 22 -52.53 -10.05 -2.27
C GLY A 22 -52.54 -10.99 -1.07
N VAL A 23 -52.62 -10.48 0.17
CA VAL A 23 -52.33 -11.29 1.40
C VAL A 23 -53.53 -11.43 2.35
N GLN A 24 -54.71 -10.93 1.98
CA GLN A 24 -55.84 -10.87 2.90
C GLN A 24 -56.74 -12.11 2.97
N GLN A 25 -56.46 -13.20 2.23
CA GLN A 25 -57.46 -14.26 2.03
C GLN A 25 -57.34 -15.55 2.86
N ASN A 26 -56.45 -15.70 3.86
CA ASN A 26 -56.44 -16.94 4.67
C ASN A 26 -55.84 -16.86 6.10
N SER A 27 -56.05 -15.78 6.87
CA SER A 27 -55.44 -15.62 8.21
C SER A 27 -56.42 -15.40 9.37
N ASN A 28 -57.64 -15.94 9.30
CA ASN A 28 -58.71 -15.65 10.29
C ASN A 28 -58.45 -16.11 11.75
N ASN A 29 -57.31 -16.73 12.08
CA ASN A 29 -56.95 -17.12 13.46
C ASN A 29 -55.65 -16.50 13.99
N TYR A 30 -55.01 -15.55 13.28
CA TYR A 30 -53.83 -14.87 13.81
C TYR A 30 -54.23 -13.62 14.60
N GLN A 31 -54.27 -13.71 15.92
CA GLN A 31 -54.29 -12.51 16.76
C GLN A 31 -52.92 -11.83 16.68
N PRO A 32 -52.84 -10.54 16.27
CA PRO A 32 -51.58 -9.82 16.19
C PRO A 32 -50.97 -9.71 17.59
N LEU A 33 -49.70 -10.09 17.70
CA LEU A 33 -48.97 -10.05 18.95
C LEU A 33 -48.67 -8.58 19.30
N GLN A 34 -49.47 -7.95 20.15
CA GLN A 34 -49.18 -6.60 20.66
C GLN A 34 -47.99 -6.67 21.62
N ILE A 35 -46.82 -6.18 21.23
CA ILE A 35 -45.63 -6.09 22.10
C ILE A 35 -45.37 -4.61 22.41
N SER A 36 -45.46 -4.23 23.68
CA SER A 36 -44.98 -2.92 24.12
C SER A 36 -43.49 -3.00 24.43
N LEU A 37 -42.66 -2.34 23.62
CA LEU A 37 -41.21 -2.23 23.85
C LEU A 37 -40.85 -1.12 24.84
N HIS A 38 -41.83 -0.34 25.30
CA HIS A 38 -41.60 0.82 26.15
C HIS A 38 -40.83 0.44 27.42
N GLY A 39 -41.22 -0.64 28.12
CA GLY A 39 -40.52 -1.10 29.32
C GLY A 39 -39.07 -1.56 29.08
N LEU A 40 -38.77 -2.08 27.89
CA LEU A 40 -37.43 -2.55 27.53
C LEU A 40 -36.48 -1.37 27.22
N LEU A 41 -37.01 -0.32 26.59
CA LEU A 41 -36.25 0.75 25.98
C LEU A 41 -36.34 2.09 26.72
N ASN A 42 -37.03 2.12 27.86
CA ASN A 42 -37.16 3.33 28.66
C ASN A 42 -35.78 3.79 29.19
N ASN A 43 -35.55 5.10 29.21
CA ASN A 43 -34.30 5.73 29.65
C ASN A 43 -33.04 5.35 28.83
N LEU A 44 -33.21 4.90 27.58
CA LEU A 44 -32.09 4.73 26.68
C LEU A 44 -31.72 6.07 26.03
N GLU A 45 -30.43 6.43 26.14
CA GLU A 45 -29.87 7.61 25.48
C GLU A 45 -28.70 7.19 24.59
N ASN A 46 -28.54 7.85 23.44
CA ASN A 46 -27.41 7.65 22.52
C ASN A 46 -27.24 6.20 22.01
N CYS A 47 -28.36 5.49 21.81
CA CYS A 47 -28.41 4.16 21.23
C CYS A 47 -29.19 4.16 19.92
N ASP A 48 -28.70 3.46 18.90
CA ASP A 48 -29.47 3.15 17.70
C ASP A 48 -30.22 1.83 17.92
N ILE A 49 -31.51 1.80 17.58
CA ILE A 49 -32.34 0.60 17.78
C ILE A 49 -32.73 0.02 16.42
N GLN A 50 -32.37 -1.23 16.16
CA GLN A 50 -32.85 -1.98 15.01
C GLN A 50 -33.87 -3.01 15.48
N ILE A 51 -35.09 -2.99 14.94
CA ILE A 51 -36.11 -3.98 15.26
C ILE A 51 -36.31 -4.86 14.03
N LEU A 52 -36.03 -6.14 14.17
CA LEU A 52 -36.27 -7.14 13.14
C LEU A 52 -37.53 -7.90 13.52
N TYR A 53 -38.62 -7.66 12.79
CA TYR A 53 -39.94 -8.22 13.08
C TYR A 53 -40.37 -9.18 11.97
N GLU A 54 -40.65 -10.43 12.35
CA GLU A 54 -41.33 -11.40 11.51
C GLU A 54 -42.83 -11.29 11.83
N GLY A 55 -43.64 -10.85 10.86
CA GLY A 55 -45.09 -10.76 11.03
C GLY A 55 -45.74 -9.75 10.10
N ILE A 56 -47.06 -9.82 9.99
CA ILE A 56 -47.87 -8.89 9.19
C ILE A 56 -47.95 -7.55 9.96
N LEU A 57 -47.81 -6.43 9.23
CA LEU A 57 -47.90 -5.06 9.75
C LEU A 57 -49.10 -4.90 10.71
N SER A 58 -48.82 -4.82 12.02
CA SER A 58 -49.72 -4.17 12.97
C SER A 58 -49.21 -2.75 13.14
N TYR A 59 -50.04 -1.78 12.73
CA TYR A 59 -49.75 -0.34 12.86
C TYR A 59 -49.48 0.06 14.33
N ASP A 60 -49.99 -0.73 15.28
CA ASP A 60 -49.91 -0.49 16.72
C ASP A 60 -48.48 -0.62 17.28
N ILE A 61 -47.65 -1.52 16.73
CA ILE A 61 -46.25 -1.69 17.16
C ILE A 61 -45.44 -0.40 16.93
N ILE A 62 -45.81 0.39 15.92
CA ILE A 62 -45.07 1.60 15.54
C ILE A 62 -45.51 2.81 16.38
N GLN A 63 -46.77 2.84 16.81
CA GLN A 63 -47.36 3.98 17.54
C GLN A 63 -47.03 3.99 19.04
N ASP A 64 -46.87 2.82 19.67
CA ASP A 64 -46.65 2.72 21.13
C ASP A 64 -45.22 3.08 21.58
N ILE A 65 -44.31 3.28 20.63
CA ILE A 65 -42.90 3.57 20.89
C ILE A 65 -42.68 5.09 20.78
N SER A 66 -43.10 5.84 21.80
CA SER A 66 -42.83 7.29 21.97
C SER A 66 -41.37 7.57 22.37
N ILE A 67 -40.41 6.90 21.73
CA ILE A 67 -39.00 6.94 22.09
C ILE A 67 -38.26 7.85 21.11
N ASN A 68 -37.59 8.88 21.64
CA ASN A 68 -36.79 9.85 20.88
C ASN A 68 -35.46 9.28 20.35
N LEU A 69 -35.39 7.98 20.07
CA LEU A 69 -34.19 7.32 19.58
C LEU A 69 -34.28 7.02 18.08
N PRO A 70 -33.17 7.12 17.34
CA PRO A 70 -33.10 6.65 15.97
C PRO A 70 -33.45 5.16 15.92
N ARG A 71 -34.40 4.80 15.05
CA ARG A 71 -34.86 3.41 14.92
C ARG A 71 -34.98 2.97 13.48
N THR A 72 -34.63 1.72 13.23
CA THR A 72 -34.82 1.05 11.94
C THR A 72 -35.63 -0.20 12.15
N VAL A 73 -36.85 -0.24 11.62
CA VAL A 73 -37.70 -1.44 11.67
C VAL A 73 -37.56 -2.18 10.35
N VAL A 74 -37.06 -3.40 10.40
CA VAL A 74 -36.90 -4.30 9.25
C VAL A 74 -37.95 -5.40 9.35
N PHE A 75 -38.91 -5.37 8.42
CA PHE A 75 -39.94 -6.40 8.31
C PHE A 75 -39.46 -7.52 7.42
N ILE A 76 -39.57 -8.76 7.91
CA ILE A 76 -39.10 -9.94 7.21
C ILE A 76 -40.32 -10.82 6.91
N TYR A 77 -40.82 -10.72 5.69
CA TYR A 77 -41.96 -11.51 5.22
C TYR A 77 -41.49 -12.88 4.73
N HIS A 78 -42.07 -13.95 5.29
CA HIS A 78 -41.93 -15.35 4.85
C HIS A 78 -40.54 -15.73 4.32
N LEU A 79 -39.56 -15.83 5.23
CA LEU A 79 -38.17 -16.24 4.93
C LEU A 79 -38.08 -17.57 4.17
N ASN A 80 -39.04 -18.48 4.38
CA ASN A 80 -39.13 -19.77 3.69
C ASN A 80 -39.53 -19.66 2.20
N GLN A 81 -40.00 -18.50 1.75
CA GLN A 81 -40.41 -18.27 0.36
C GLN A 81 -39.47 -17.34 -0.40
N ILE A 82 -38.42 -16.80 0.24
CA ILE A 82 -37.43 -15.97 -0.44
C ILE A 82 -36.63 -16.89 -1.39
N PRO A 83 -36.76 -16.74 -2.73
CA PRO A 83 -35.99 -17.56 -3.65
C PRO A 83 -34.50 -17.34 -3.39
N GLN A 84 -33.66 -18.37 -3.55
CA GLN A 84 -32.20 -18.26 -3.32
C GLN A 84 -31.54 -17.05 -4.01
N ASN A 85 -32.14 -16.56 -5.10
CA ASN A 85 -31.68 -15.40 -5.87
C ASN A 85 -32.02 -14.03 -5.24
N TYR A 86 -32.93 -13.95 -4.27
CA TYR A 86 -33.33 -12.70 -3.59
C TYR A 86 -32.61 -12.45 -2.26
N LYS A 87 -31.54 -13.19 -1.98
CA LYS A 87 -30.66 -12.97 -0.81
C LYS A 87 -29.99 -11.57 -0.77
N ASN A 88 -30.19 -10.73 -1.80
CA ASN A 88 -29.59 -9.41 -1.97
C ASN A 88 -30.62 -8.26 -2.07
N LEU A 89 -31.80 -8.38 -1.44
CA LEU A 89 -32.66 -7.22 -1.23
C LEU A 89 -31.90 -6.20 -0.36
N THR A 90 -31.63 -5.01 -0.89
CA THR A 90 -30.93 -3.93 -0.20
C THR A 90 -31.83 -2.70 -0.13
N PHE A 91 -32.02 -2.15 1.07
CA PHE A 91 -32.74 -0.91 1.26
C PHE A 91 -31.75 0.26 1.15
N PRO A 92 -32.05 1.32 0.37
CA PRO A 92 -31.20 2.49 0.32
C PRO A 92 -31.26 3.22 1.67
N LEU A 93 -30.13 3.27 2.37
CA LEU A 93 -29.95 4.11 3.54
C LEU A 93 -29.14 5.35 3.13
N GLU A 94 -29.65 6.54 3.43
CA GLU A 94 -28.99 7.81 3.11
C GLU A 94 -27.95 8.13 4.20
N ILE A 95 -26.68 7.86 3.89
CA ILE A 95 -25.54 7.87 4.85
C ILE A 95 -25.33 9.24 5.50
N SER A 96 -25.66 10.35 4.80
CA SER A 96 -25.54 11.71 5.34
C SER A 96 -26.48 11.99 6.52
N LEU A 97 -27.49 11.15 6.74
CA LEU A 97 -28.46 11.28 7.82
C LEU A 97 -28.21 10.29 8.98
N VAL A 98 -27.22 9.39 8.85
CA VAL A 98 -26.93 8.37 9.85
C VAL A 98 -25.94 8.92 10.87
N ARG A 99 -26.43 9.20 12.08
CA ARG A 99 -25.56 9.45 13.24
C ARG A 99 -25.00 8.12 13.73
N VAL A 100 -23.69 8.03 13.99
CA VAL A 100 -23.10 6.84 14.62
C VAL A 100 -23.42 6.88 16.12
N ALA A 101 -24.44 6.14 16.57
CA ALA A 101 -24.69 6.04 18.01
C ALA A 101 -23.56 5.30 18.72
N LYS A 102 -23.43 5.57 20.03
CA LYS A 102 -22.40 4.93 20.85
C LYS A 102 -22.68 3.44 21.04
N TYR A 103 -23.95 3.05 21.04
CA TYR A 103 -24.41 1.67 21.18
C TYR A 103 -25.45 1.37 20.12
N LYS A 104 -25.54 0.11 19.72
CA LYS A 104 -26.59 -0.39 18.83
C LYS A 104 -27.31 -1.55 19.52
N ILE A 105 -28.64 -1.54 19.49
CA ILE A 105 -29.47 -2.60 20.07
C ILE A 105 -30.33 -3.19 18.96
N ASP A 106 -30.11 -4.46 18.68
CA ASP A 106 -30.86 -5.22 17.68
C ASP A 106 -31.88 -6.11 18.38
N ILE A 107 -33.16 -5.79 18.22
CA ILE A 107 -34.27 -6.52 18.83
C ILE A 107 -34.90 -7.40 17.77
N PHE A 108 -34.78 -8.71 17.96
CA PHE A 108 -35.38 -9.71 17.11
C PHE A 108 -36.70 -10.21 17.72
N ILE A 109 -37.78 -10.07 16.95
CA ILE A 109 -39.13 -10.45 17.34
C ILE A 109 -39.68 -11.42 16.28
N PRO A 110 -39.59 -12.73 16.55
CA PRO A 110 -40.13 -13.75 15.66
C PRO A 110 -41.64 -13.90 15.82
N SER A 111 -42.35 -14.20 14.71
CA SER A 111 -43.81 -14.44 14.71
C SER A 111 -44.16 -15.78 15.34
N ASN A 112 -43.31 -16.78 15.11
CA ASN A 112 -43.51 -18.17 15.51
C ASN A 112 -42.47 -18.58 16.56
N SER A 113 -42.71 -19.70 17.26
CA SER A 113 -41.74 -20.17 18.23
C SER A 113 -40.41 -20.52 17.55
N ILE A 114 -39.38 -19.74 17.87
CA ILE A 114 -37.97 -19.78 17.42
C ILE A 114 -37.39 -21.19 17.25
N LEU A 115 -37.90 -22.17 17.97
CA LEU A 115 -37.27 -23.47 18.18
C LEU A 115 -37.13 -24.31 16.90
N ASP A 116 -37.98 -24.12 15.88
CA ASP A 116 -37.95 -24.97 14.67
C ASP A 116 -37.25 -24.33 13.45
N THR A 117 -37.00 -23.01 13.44
CA THR A 117 -36.45 -22.29 12.27
C THR A 117 -35.25 -21.38 12.57
N SER A 118 -34.70 -21.46 13.79
CA SER A 118 -33.76 -20.48 14.37
C SER A 118 -32.48 -20.19 13.56
N SER A 119 -31.86 -21.18 12.92
CA SER A 119 -30.52 -20.98 12.31
C SER A 119 -30.51 -19.98 11.16
N ASN A 120 -31.51 -20.01 10.28
CA ASN A 120 -31.60 -19.12 9.12
C ASN A 120 -31.95 -17.68 9.51
N TRP A 121 -32.80 -17.52 10.53
CA TRP A 121 -33.19 -16.22 11.07
C TRP A 121 -32.02 -15.48 11.68
N LEU A 122 -31.20 -16.21 12.43
CA LEU A 122 -30.03 -15.66 13.07
C LEU A 122 -28.98 -15.29 12.02
N LEU A 123 -28.71 -16.16 11.05
CA LEU A 123 -27.83 -15.84 9.90
C LEU A 123 -28.31 -14.61 9.12
N PHE A 124 -29.62 -14.39 9.03
CA PHE A 124 -30.20 -13.22 8.39
C PHE A 124 -29.98 -11.94 9.22
N ALA A 125 -30.23 -12.00 10.53
CA ALA A 125 -29.98 -10.88 11.44
C ALA A 125 -28.51 -10.45 11.40
N GLU A 126 -27.55 -11.39 11.39
CA GLU A 126 -26.12 -11.10 11.24
C GLU A 126 -25.82 -10.29 9.97
N LYS A 127 -26.39 -10.70 8.83
CA LYS A 127 -26.16 -10.03 7.54
C LYS A 127 -26.76 -8.63 7.50
N TYR A 128 -27.93 -8.42 8.10
CA TYR A 128 -28.66 -7.16 8.04
C TYR A 128 -28.22 -6.12 9.08
N VAL A 129 -27.59 -6.55 10.16
CA VAL A 129 -27.01 -5.65 11.17
C VAL A 129 -25.76 -4.93 10.62
N LEU A 130 -25.12 -5.47 9.58
CA LEU A 130 -23.72 -5.14 9.24
C LEU A 130 -23.44 -4.74 7.78
N GLN A 131 -24.44 -4.68 6.89
CA GLN A 131 -24.20 -4.33 5.48
C GLN A 131 -24.54 -2.85 5.17
N ASN A 132 -23.50 -2.04 4.94
CA ASN A 132 -23.60 -0.75 4.22
C ASN A 132 -23.48 -1.00 2.71
N ARG A 133 -24.24 -0.25 1.89
CA ARG A 133 -24.35 -0.44 0.43
C ARG A 133 -23.22 0.20 -0.38
N ASN A 134 -22.60 1.27 0.11
CA ASN A 134 -21.70 2.07 -0.73
C ASN A 134 -20.21 1.74 -0.57
N ASP A 135 -19.87 0.91 0.41
CA ASP A 135 -18.53 0.36 0.54
C ASP A 135 -18.63 -1.02 1.22
N PRO A 136 -18.49 -2.14 0.50
CA PRO A 136 -18.44 -3.46 1.13
C PRO A 136 -17.27 -3.60 2.13
N ALA A 137 -16.35 -2.64 2.18
CA ALA A 137 -15.23 -2.57 3.13
C ALA A 137 -15.42 -1.51 4.24
N GLY A 138 -16.58 -0.86 4.36
CA GLY A 138 -16.74 0.35 5.18
C GLY A 138 -17.62 0.19 6.43
N TRP A 139 -16.95 0.19 7.59
CA TRP A 139 -17.46 0.37 8.96
C TRP A 139 -18.31 -0.76 9.55
N VAL A 140 -17.64 -1.64 10.31
CA VAL A 140 -18.27 -2.55 11.26
C VAL A 140 -18.02 -1.98 12.65
N SER A 141 -19.11 -1.58 13.32
CA SER A 141 -19.03 -1.16 14.71
C SER A 141 -18.56 -2.36 15.53
N SER A 142 -17.62 -2.14 16.46
CA SER A 142 -17.15 -3.19 17.36
C SER A 142 -18.34 -3.90 17.99
N SER A 143 -18.46 -5.22 17.81
CA SER A 143 -19.49 -6.07 18.43
C SER A 143 -19.61 -5.90 19.94
N ALA A 144 -18.60 -5.33 20.61
CA ALA A 144 -18.65 -4.93 22.01
C ALA A 144 -19.76 -3.90 22.32
N ARG A 145 -20.23 -3.14 21.33
CA ARG A 145 -21.25 -2.09 21.50
C ARG A 145 -22.59 -2.44 20.84
N GLU A 146 -22.68 -3.63 20.27
CA GLU A 146 -23.88 -4.17 19.65
C GLU A 146 -24.49 -5.20 20.61
N TYR A 147 -25.75 -4.97 20.98
CA TYR A 147 -26.51 -5.85 21.88
C TYR A 147 -27.64 -6.48 21.09
N GLN A 148 -27.73 -7.80 21.14
CA GLN A 148 -28.76 -8.54 20.44
C GLN A 148 -29.77 -9.05 21.45
N ILE A 149 -31.03 -8.71 21.25
CA ILE A 149 -32.12 -9.09 22.11
C ILE A 149 -33.09 -9.93 21.29
N VAL A 150 -33.29 -11.18 21.66
CA VAL A 150 -34.30 -12.04 21.06
C VAL A 150 -35.50 -12.09 21.99
N VAL A 151 -36.66 -11.63 21.52
CA VAL A 151 -37.91 -11.69 22.28
C VAL A 151 -38.51 -13.09 22.13
N VAL A 152 -38.68 -13.78 23.25
CA VAL A 152 -39.19 -15.14 23.33
C VAL A 152 -40.57 -15.13 23.98
N ASN A 153 -41.59 -15.55 23.23
CA ASN A 153 -42.96 -15.66 23.70
C ASN A 153 -43.24 -17.05 24.31
N ARG A 154 -42.44 -17.46 25.30
CA ARG A 154 -42.61 -18.72 26.05
C ARG A 154 -42.23 -18.50 27.52
N ASN A 155 -42.70 -19.37 28.41
CA ASN A 155 -42.23 -19.38 29.80
C ASN A 155 -40.74 -19.78 29.85
N VAL A 156 -39.98 -19.11 30.72
CA VAL A 156 -38.54 -19.31 30.96
C VAL A 156 -38.21 -20.77 31.22
N ASP A 157 -39.01 -21.45 32.05
CA ASP A 157 -38.78 -22.84 32.48
C ASP A 157 -38.67 -23.79 31.27
N ARG A 158 -39.57 -23.63 30.28
CA ARG A 158 -39.60 -24.49 29.08
C ARG A 158 -38.42 -24.30 28.14
N VAL A 159 -37.73 -23.15 28.22
CA VAL A 159 -36.57 -22.87 27.36
C VAL A 159 -35.27 -23.31 28.02
N GLN A 160 -35.21 -23.29 29.36
CA GLN A 160 -34.10 -23.89 30.11
C GLN A 160 -33.99 -25.39 29.85
N ASP A 161 -35.12 -26.10 29.73
CA ASP A 161 -35.14 -27.54 29.45
C ASP A 161 -34.62 -27.88 28.03
N ASN A 162 -34.69 -26.94 27.08
CA ASN A 162 -34.22 -27.11 25.70
C ASN A 162 -32.74 -26.70 25.53
N VAL A 163 -31.88 -27.30 26.34
CA VAL A 163 -30.42 -27.07 26.36
C VAL A 163 -29.79 -27.25 24.99
N GLU A 164 -30.30 -28.15 24.14
CA GLU A 164 -29.80 -28.36 22.78
C GLU A 164 -29.98 -27.14 21.87
N VAL A 165 -31.08 -26.42 21.99
CA VAL A 165 -31.31 -25.21 21.19
C VAL A 165 -30.38 -24.12 21.66
N LEU A 166 -30.23 -23.93 22.97
CA LEU A 166 -29.25 -22.98 23.51
C LEU A 166 -27.82 -23.35 23.10
N ASN A 167 -27.47 -24.63 23.03
CA ASN A 167 -26.18 -25.09 22.54
C ASN A 167 -26.01 -24.92 21.03
N SER A 168 -27.07 -25.10 20.24
CA SER A 168 -27.08 -24.84 18.80
C SER A 168 -26.91 -23.34 18.52
N LEU A 169 -27.65 -22.51 19.25
CA LEU A 169 -27.47 -21.05 19.27
C LEU A 169 -26.04 -20.69 19.65
N ARG A 170 -25.49 -21.29 20.72
CA ARG A 170 -24.13 -21.02 21.20
C ARG A 170 -23.02 -21.45 20.24
N ASN A 171 -23.18 -22.60 19.60
CA ASN A 171 -22.23 -23.10 18.61
C ASN A 171 -22.24 -22.22 17.35
N CYS A 172 -23.40 -21.65 17.00
CA CYS A 172 -23.52 -20.68 15.93
C CYS A 172 -23.11 -19.25 16.38
N TRP A 173 -23.19 -18.94 17.68
CA TRP A 173 -23.06 -17.60 18.25
C TRP A 173 -22.30 -17.60 19.59
N PRO A 174 -20.96 -17.43 19.59
CA PRO A 174 -20.22 -16.94 20.74
C PRO A 174 -20.48 -15.42 20.98
N VAL A 175 -21.73 -14.96 20.87
CA VAL A 175 -22.06 -13.54 21.09
C VAL A 175 -22.16 -13.30 22.58
N SER A 176 -21.19 -12.57 23.12
CA SER A 176 -21.16 -12.16 24.54
C SER A 176 -22.28 -11.19 24.92
N ASN A 177 -23.01 -10.66 23.93
CA ASN A 177 -24.05 -9.65 24.07
C ASN A 177 -25.43 -10.12 23.58
N LEU A 178 -25.68 -11.45 23.52
CA LEU A 178 -26.99 -12.00 23.17
C LEU A 178 -27.82 -12.20 24.45
N ALA A 179 -28.96 -11.54 24.52
CA ALA A 179 -29.97 -11.78 25.53
C ALA A 179 -31.26 -12.32 24.94
N LEU A 180 -31.91 -13.17 25.71
CA LEU A 180 -33.26 -13.66 25.49
C LEU A 180 -34.18 -12.90 26.45
N VAL A 181 -35.14 -12.14 25.93
CA VAL A 181 -36.17 -11.51 26.74
C VAL A 181 -37.43 -12.34 26.68
N PHE A 182 -37.84 -12.87 27.83
CA PHE A 182 -39.03 -13.69 27.98
C PHE A 182 -40.24 -12.82 28.28
N ARG A 183 -41.31 -13.08 27.55
CA ARG A 183 -42.58 -12.37 27.69
C ARG A 183 -43.60 -13.21 28.46
N GLY A 184 -44.18 -12.56 29.46
CA GLY A 184 -45.31 -13.03 30.25
C GLY A 184 -46.67 -12.45 29.86
N ARG A 185 -47.68 -12.79 30.67
CA ARG A 185 -49.03 -12.21 30.54
C ARG A 185 -49.07 -10.71 30.86
N GLY A 186 -48.17 -10.24 31.73
CA GLY A 186 -48.12 -8.85 32.21
C GLY A 186 -47.01 -7.97 31.61
N GLY A 187 -46.23 -8.46 30.64
CA GLY A 187 -45.09 -7.73 30.08
C GLY A 187 -43.85 -8.61 29.94
N PHE A 188 -42.66 -8.01 29.96
CA PHE A 188 -41.40 -8.77 29.99
C PHE A 188 -41.15 -9.31 31.40
N GLU A 189 -41.03 -10.63 31.55
CA GLU A 189 -40.87 -11.29 32.85
C GLU A 189 -39.39 -11.45 33.21
N ALA A 190 -38.58 -11.92 32.27
CA ALA A 190 -37.16 -12.20 32.51
C ALA A 190 -36.28 -11.81 31.31
N LEU A 191 -35.09 -11.31 31.60
CA LEU A 191 -33.98 -11.15 30.67
C LEU A 191 -32.94 -12.21 31.02
N CYS A 192 -32.64 -13.10 30.09
CA CYS A 192 -31.63 -14.12 30.26
C CYS A 192 -30.48 -13.93 29.30
N ILE A 193 -29.25 -14.08 29.76
CA ILE A 193 -28.05 -13.96 28.92
C ILE A 193 -27.42 -15.33 28.73
N ALA A 194 -27.11 -15.66 27.47
CA ALA A 194 -26.56 -16.94 27.09
C ALA A 194 -25.02 -16.85 26.99
N GLU A 195 -24.31 -17.07 28.09
CA GLU A 195 -22.83 -17.12 28.08
C GLU A 195 -22.29 -18.55 28.21
N SER A 196 -22.51 -19.18 29.36
CA SER A 196 -22.12 -20.58 29.62
C SER A 196 -23.20 -21.39 30.30
N THR A 197 -23.89 -20.75 31.21
CA THR A 197 -25.21 -21.08 31.70
C THR A 197 -26.15 -19.93 31.33
N LEU A 198 -27.44 -20.22 31.20
CA LEU A 198 -28.44 -19.19 30.97
C LEU A 198 -28.71 -18.49 32.31
N GLU A 199 -28.11 -17.32 32.53
CA GLU A 199 -28.37 -16.54 33.75
C GLU A 199 -29.57 -15.60 33.50
N CYS A 200 -30.67 -15.82 34.21
CA CYS A 200 -31.94 -15.11 34.05
C CYS A 200 -32.19 -14.13 35.20
N TYR A 201 -32.68 -12.94 34.88
CA TYR A 201 -32.98 -11.87 35.83
C TYR A 201 -34.36 -11.32 35.54
N THR A 202 -35.11 -10.96 36.58
CA THR A 202 -36.41 -10.32 36.40
C THR A 202 -36.22 -8.92 35.80
N VAL A 203 -37.04 -8.58 34.80
CA VAL A 203 -36.96 -7.27 34.12
C VAL A 203 -37.59 -6.20 35.01
N GLN A 204 -36.82 -5.69 35.97
CA GLN A 204 -37.26 -4.59 36.86
C GLN A 204 -36.63 -3.24 36.50
N ASN A 205 -35.48 -3.24 35.82
CA ASN A 205 -34.66 -2.07 35.52
C ASN A 205 -34.41 -1.89 34.02
N ASN A 206 -33.74 -0.79 33.65
CA ASN A 206 -33.29 -0.53 32.29
C ASN A 206 -32.41 -1.70 31.78
N VAL A 207 -32.76 -2.23 30.61
CA VAL A 207 -32.10 -3.37 29.97
C VAL A 207 -30.62 -3.12 29.73
N MET A 208 -30.21 -1.87 29.48
CA MET A 208 -28.80 -1.53 29.35
C MET A 208 -28.05 -1.55 30.68
N GLU A 209 -28.70 -1.21 31.80
CA GLU A 209 -28.09 -1.34 33.11
C GLU A 209 -27.89 -2.82 33.46
N MET A 210 -28.88 -3.64 33.11
CA MET A 210 -28.78 -5.09 33.14
C MET A 210 -27.58 -5.54 32.30
N PHE A 211 -27.53 -5.28 30.99
CA PHE A 211 -26.40 -5.62 30.10
C PHE A 211 -25.03 -5.11 30.59
N ARG A 212 -24.98 -4.00 31.34
CA ARG A 212 -23.74 -3.50 31.96
C ARG A 212 -23.27 -4.31 33.17
N LYS A 213 -24.20 -4.96 33.90
CA LYS A 213 -23.89 -5.83 35.04
C LYS A 213 -23.40 -7.21 34.60
N PHE A 214 -23.81 -7.67 33.42
CA PHE A 214 -23.52 -9.00 32.89
C PHE A 214 -22.17 -9.29 32.23
N PRO A 215 -21.42 -8.35 31.66
CA PRO A 215 -20.21 -8.70 30.95
C PRO A 215 -19.16 -8.93 32.01
N LYS A 216 -19.08 -10.17 32.53
CA LYS A 216 -17.89 -10.64 33.22
C LYS A 216 -16.75 -10.35 32.26
N ILE A 217 -15.88 -9.43 32.68
CA ILE A 217 -14.68 -9.09 31.92
C ILE A 217 -14.04 -10.43 31.62
N LYS A 218 -13.84 -10.75 30.33
CA LYS A 218 -13.15 -11.98 29.97
C LYS A 218 -11.73 -11.86 30.52
N GLU A 219 -11.50 -12.49 31.65
CA GLU A 219 -10.20 -12.50 32.33
C GLU A 219 -9.25 -13.47 31.65
N VAL A 220 -9.72 -14.39 30.81
CA VAL A 220 -8.86 -15.36 30.13
C VAL A 220 -8.87 -15.16 28.62
N TRP A 221 -7.69 -14.85 28.10
CA TRP A 221 -7.44 -14.64 26.68
C TRP A 221 -6.54 -15.72 26.11
N ARG A 222 -6.69 -15.91 24.80
CA ARG A 222 -5.88 -16.84 24.03
C ARG A 222 -5.25 -16.20 22.81
N ILE A 223 -3.95 -16.43 22.61
CA ILE A 223 -3.32 -16.08 21.33
C ILE A 223 -3.69 -17.14 20.28
N ARG A 224 -4.24 -16.71 19.13
CA ARG A 224 -4.66 -17.61 18.05
C ARG A 224 -3.50 -18.05 17.17
N ARG A 225 -2.56 -17.14 16.87
CA ARG A 225 -1.37 -17.36 16.01
C ARG A 225 -0.19 -16.56 16.53
N LEU A 226 1.01 -17.11 16.41
CA LEU A 226 2.28 -16.45 16.72
C LEU A 226 3.12 -16.12 15.48
N ASP A 227 2.68 -16.54 14.29
CA ASP A 227 3.44 -16.52 13.03
C ASP A 227 3.98 -15.14 12.64
N TYR A 228 3.37 -14.09 13.19
CA TYR A 228 3.70 -12.71 12.91
C TYR A 228 4.09 -11.89 14.15
N THR A 229 4.40 -12.58 15.24
CA THR A 229 4.86 -11.94 16.48
C THR A 229 6.30 -12.33 16.75
N ASP A 230 7.03 -11.49 17.48
CA ASP A 230 8.37 -11.83 17.96
C ASP A 230 8.36 -12.68 19.25
N ILE A 231 7.18 -13.14 19.69
CA ILE A 231 7.00 -13.96 20.88
C ILE A 231 7.63 -15.35 20.65
N VAL A 232 8.66 -15.65 21.43
CA VAL A 232 9.34 -16.95 21.38
C VAL A 232 8.56 -17.98 22.19
N TRP A 233 8.15 -19.08 21.56
CA TRP A 233 7.49 -20.20 22.22
C TRP A 233 8.34 -21.46 22.17
N ASN A 234 8.60 -22.05 23.34
CA ASN A 234 9.27 -23.34 23.44
C ASN A 234 8.20 -24.45 23.45
N SER A 235 8.25 -25.35 22.47
CA SER A 235 7.14 -26.18 21.96
C SER A 235 6.52 -27.21 22.92
N ALA A 236 6.97 -27.28 24.17
CA ALA A 236 6.60 -28.35 25.10
C ALA A 236 5.40 -28.06 26.02
N SER A 237 4.92 -26.81 26.15
CA SER A 237 3.87 -26.49 27.13
C SER A 237 2.99 -25.28 26.81
N ARG A 238 1.84 -25.20 27.51
CA ARG A 238 0.97 -24.02 27.55
C ARG A 238 1.78 -22.82 28.04
N LEU A 239 1.92 -21.80 27.19
CA LEU A 239 2.60 -20.57 27.55
C LEU A 239 1.62 -19.63 28.24
N ASP A 240 1.83 -19.37 29.53
CA ASP A 240 1.18 -18.24 30.22
C ASP A 240 2.04 -17.00 30.04
N VAL A 241 1.58 -16.10 29.18
CA VAL A 241 2.31 -14.89 28.82
C VAL A 241 2.35 -13.91 30.00
N VAL A 242 1.31 -13.90 30.85
CA VAL A 242 1.16 -12.93 31.95
C VAL A 242 1.72 -13.47 33.26
N GLY A 243 1.59 -14.77 33.50
CA GLY A 243 2.12 -15.43 34.70
C GLY A 243 3.65 -15.45 34.76
N THR A 244 4.34 -15.23 33.63
CA THR A 244 5.79 -14.99 33.65
C THR A 244 6.05 -13.61 34.23
N GLN A 245 6.62 -13.58 35.44
CA GLN A 245 6.96 -12.34 36.15
C GLN A 245 7.68 -11.39 35.18
N ILE A 246 7.07 -10.24 34.91
CA ILE A 246 7.73 -9.14 34.20
C ILE A 246 8.91 -8.79 35.08
N SER A 247 10.09 -9.33 34.77
CA SER A 247 11.32 -8.76 35.29
C SER A 247 11.20 -7.27 34.95
N ALA A 248 11.38 -6.37 35.92
CA ALA A 248 11.17 -4.92 35.76
C ALA A 248 12.21 -4.31 34.80
N THR A 249 12.22 -4.81 33.57
CA THR A 249 13.24 -4.65 32.57
C THR A 249 12.79 -3.56 31.64
N ASN A 250 13.64 -2.55 31.48
CA ASN A 250 13.42 -1.48 30.54
C ASN A 250 13.36 -2.07 29.10
N PRO A 251 12.20 -2.00 28.42
CA PRO A 251 12.04 -2.56 27.07
C PRO A 251 12.78 -1.74 26.01
N PHE A 252 13.40 -0.62 26.36
CA PHE A 252 14.26 0.19 25.50
C PHE A 252 15.76 -0.17 25.65
N GLY A 253 16.10 -1.19 26.44
CA GLY A 253 17.47 -1.66 26.59
C GLY A 253 18.01 -2.36 25.33
N ARG A 254 18.96 -1.73 24.62
CA ARG A 254 19.55 -2.26 23.36
C ARG A 254 20.39 -3.53 23.47
N GLN A 255 20.64 -4.03 24.67
CA GLN A 255 21.46 -5.24 24.86
C GLN A 255 20.61 -6.51 24.99
N ARG A 256 19.28 -6.39 25.01
CA ARG A 256 18.38 -7.51 25.25
C ARG A 256 17.70 -7.98 23.98
N ASN A 257 17.43 -9.28 23.92
CA ASN A 257 16.70 -9.93 22.85
C ASN A 257 15.25 -10.23 23.28
N ASP A 258 14.66 -9.34 24.07
CA ASP A 258 13.30 -9.48 24.56
C ASP A 258 12.30 -9.14 23.45
N SER A 259 11.22 -9.93 23.36
CA SER A 259 10.11 -9.73 22.45
C SER A 259 9.30 -8.48 22.83
N ILE A 260 9.07 -7.58 21.87
CA ILE A 260 8.19 -6.42 22.04
C ILE A 260 6.76 -6.87 22.20
N ASP A 261 6.30 -7.79 21.35
CA ASP A 261 4.89 -8.20 21.36
C ASP A 261 4.56 -8.90 22.69
N GLN A 262 5.49 -9.67 23.24
CA GLN A 262 5.39 -10.25 24.57
C GLN A 262 5.33 -9.17 25.65
N HIS A 263 6.25 -8.20 25.62
CA HIS A 263 6.30 -7.13 26.61
C HIS A 263 5.02 -6.29 26.59
N MET A 264 4.53 -5.92 25.41
CA MET A 264 3.26 -5.20 25.25
C MET A 264 2.09 -6.01 25.78
N ALA A 265 2.00 -7.28 25.38
CA ALA A 265 0.95 -8.16 25.87
C ALA A 265 0.98 -8.20 27.40
N GLN A 266 2.14 -8.46 28.01
CA GLN A 266 2.30 -8.45 29.46
C GLN A 266 1.81 -7.15 30.11
N VAL A 267 2.24 -5.98 29.61
CA VAL A 267 1.84 -4.67 30.15
C VAL A 267 0.33 -4.45 30.03
N VAL A 268 -0.25 -4.72 28.86
CA VAL A 268 -1.68 -4.50 28.61
C VAL A 268 -2.53 -5.45 29.43
N PHE A 269 -2.17 -6.72 29.48
CA PHE A 269 -2.92 -7.75 30.17
C PHE A 269 -2.83 -7.60 31.69
N ALA A 270 -1.63 -7.30 32.22
CA ALA A 270 -1.46 -6.97 33.63
C ALA A 270 -2.30 -5.74 34.04
N LYS A 271 -2.25 -4.65 33.25
CA LYS A 271 -3.08 -3.45 33.49
C LYS A 271 -4.58 -3.72 33.42
N SER A 272 -4.99 -4.74 32.67
CA SER A 272 -6.39 -5.11 32.48
C SER A 272 -6.88 -6.19 33.46
N ASN A 273 -6.03 -6.65 34.37
CA ASN A 273 -6.27 -7.81 35.24
C ASN A 273 -6.74 -9.04 34.44
N ALA A 274 -6.13 -9.28 33.28
CA ALA A 274 -6.45 -10.39 32.40
C ALA A 274 -5.23 -11.29 32.20
N THR A 275 -5.48 -12.58 32.03
CA THR A 275 -4.51 -13.61 31.69
C THR A 275 -4.48 -13.84 30.18
N LEU A 276 -3.29 -14.06 29.62
CA LEU A 276 -3.11 -14.36 28.21
C LEU A 276 -2.35 -15.67 28.07
N THR A 277 -2.94 -16.61 27.35
CA THR A 277 -2.38 -17.96 27.19
C THR A 277 -2.20 -18.30 25.72
N TYR A 278 -1.10 -18.94 25.36
CA TYR A 278 -0.94 -19.56 24.05
C TYR A 278 -0.96 -21.08 24.21
N CYS A 279 -1.86 -21.71 23.45
CA CYS A 279 -1.94 -23.15 23.34
C CYS A 279 -2.48 -23.49 21.96
N PRO A 280 -1.68 -24.07 21.04
CA PRO A 280 -2.15 -24.36 19.69
C PRO A 280 -3.18 -25.51 19.68
N SER A 281 -3.00 -26.52 20.52
CA SER A 281 -3.82 -27.75 20.54
C SER A 281 -5.04 -27.70 21.47
N CYS A 282 -5.15 -26.72 22.36
CA CYS A 282 -6.26 -26.67 23.30
C CYS A 282 -7.56 -26.31 22.58
N ILE A 283 -8.66 -27.04 22.80
CA ILE A 283 -9.99 -26.65 22.32
C ILE A 283 -10.69 -25.95 23.49
N VAL A 284 -10.43 -24.65 23.65
CA VAL A 284 -11.18 -23.84 24.62
C VAL A 284 -12.11 -22.91 23.87
N LYS A 285 -13.41 -23.21 23.92
CA LYS A 285 -14.46 -22.54 23.16
C LYS A 285 -14.84 -21.15 23.72
N THR A 286 -14.48 -20.84 24.96
CA THR A 286 -15.03 -19.69 25.71
C THR A 286 -14.08 -18.51 25.91
N HIS A 287 -12.84 -18.59 25.41
CA HIS A 287 -11.84 -17.53 25.62
C HIS A 287 -11.97 -16.42 24.58
N ALA A 288 -11.75 -15.18 25.02
CA ALA A 288 -11.44 -14.08 24.13
C ALA A 288 -10.13 -14.41 23.39
N ARG A 289 -10.04 -14.06 22.11
CA ARG A 289 -8.86 -14.40 21.31
C ARG A 289 -8.17 -13.15 20.84
N THR A 290 -6.87 -13.24 20.68
CA THR A 290 -6.09 -12.19 20.04
C THR A 290 -5.09 -12.80 19.07
N SER A 291 -4.80 -12.10 17.99
CA SER A 291 -3.73 -12.45 17.05
C SER A 291 -3.19 -11.20 16.40
N TRP A 292 -1.88 -11.17 16.17
CA TRP A 292 -1.32 -10.23 15.22
C TRP A 292 -1.44 -10.82 13.82
N MET A 293 -1.96 -10.05 12.87
CA MET A 293 -2.01 -10.49 11.48
C MET A 293 -2.01 -9.31 10.51
N VAL A 294 -1.72 -9.61 9.25
CA VAL A 294 -2.04 -8.73 8.13
C VAL A 294 -3.55 -8.58 8.06
N LEU A 295 -4.02 -7.35 8.23
CA LEU A 295 -5.43 -7.00 8.19
C LEU A 295 -5.86 -6.99 6.72
N GLN A 296 -6.30 -8.14 6.22
CA GLN A 296 -6.85 -8.20 4.87
C GLN A 296 -8.06 -7.26 4.74
N PRO A 297 -8.27 -6.65 3.56
CA PRO A 297 -9.49 -5.92 3.27
C PRO A 297 -10.69 -6.82 3.62
N PHE A 298 -11.64 -6.26 4.37
CA PHE A 298 -12.68 -6.98 5.11
C PHE A 298 -13.17 -8.23 4.37
N SER A 299 -12.73 -9.41 4.82
CA SER A 299 -13.39 -10.64 4.43
C SER A 299 -14.74 -10.66 5.13
N ALA A 300 -15.82 -10.87 4.37
CA ALA A 300 -17.19 -10.91 4.91
C ALA A 300 -17.39 -12.01 5.98
N SER A 301 -16.39 -12.86 6.23
CA SER A 301 -16.49 -14.03 7.11
C SER A 301 -16.03 -13.81 8.56
N LEU A 302 -15.43 -12.66 8.93
CA LEU A 302 -14.90 -12.44 10.29
C LEU A 302 -15.36 -11.10 10.90
N GLN A 303 -16.67 -10.88 10.89
CA GLN A 303 -17.33 -9.65 11.35
C GLN A 303 -17.27 -9.37 12.88
N ARG A 304 -16.56 -10.19 13.66
CA ARG A 304 -16.50 -10.09 15.15
C ARG A 304 -15.14 -9.68 15.69
N GLU A 305 -14.26 -9.28 14.77
CA GLU A 305 -12.88 -8.89 15.03
C GLU A 305 -12.79 -7.40 15.35
N LEU A 306 -12.44 -7.04 16.58
CA LEU A 306 -11.95 -5.69 16.86
C LEU A 306 -10.51 -5.62 16.37
N ARG A 307 -10.24 -4.70 15.43
CA ARG A 307 -8.91 -4.52 14.83
C ARG A 307 -8.27 -3.26 15.39
N VAL A 308 -7.04 -3.39 15.86
CA VAL A 308 -6.20 -2.28 16.28
C VAL A 308 -4.98 -2.26 15.38
N THR A 309 -5.02 -1.40 14.37
CA THR A 309 -3.94 -1.22 13.39
C THR A 309 -2.71 -0.67 14.09
N THR A 310 -1.57 -1.37 13.96
CA THR A 310 -0.28 -0.92 14.48
C THR A 310 0.50 -0.12 13.44
N GLY A 311 0.27 -0.40 12.16
CA GLY A 311 0.90 0.32 11.05
C GLY A 311 0.40 -0.19 9.70
N VAL A 312 0.93 0.42 8.64
CA VAL A 312 0.67 0.00 7.26
C VAL A 312 2.01 -0.29 6.58
N PRO A 313 2.71 -1.37 6.99
CA PRO A 313 3.95 -1.75 6.34
C PRO A 313 3.65 -2.16 4.90
N GLY A 314 4.46 -1.67 3.98
CA GLY A 314 4.51 -2.22 2.63
C GLY A 314 5.96 -2.36 2.20
N TYR A 315 6.17 -3.05 1.09
CA TYR A 315 7.50 -3.24 0.54
C TYR A 315 8.01 -1.93 -0.04
N GLN A 316 9.22 -1.56 0.36
CA GLN A 316 9.99 -0.49 -0.25
C GLN A 316 11.31 -1.08 -0.71
N PHE A 317 12.04 -0.35 -1.54
CA PHE A 317 13.34 -0.80 -2.00
C PHE A 317 14.44 0.22 -1.69
N LEU A 318 15.67 -0.28 -1.66
CA LEU A 318 16.90 0.42 -1.39
C LEU A 318 17.93 0.04 -2.46
N THR A 319 18.57 1.01 -3.09
CA THR A 319 19.63 0.77 -4.07
C THR A 319 20.66 1.89 -4.04
N CYS A 320 21.88 1.63 -4.52
CA CYS A 320 22.82 2.69 -4.88
C CYS A 320 23.10 2.74 -6.39
N TYR A 321 22.40 1.93 -7.18
CA TYR A 321 22.45 2.01 -8.63
C TYR A 321 21.86 3.35 -9.10
N ALA A 322 22.56 3.98 -10.04
CA ALA A 322 22.05 5.11 -10.78
C ALA A 322 22.45 4.96 -12.24
N GLU A 323 21.46 4.97 -13.14
CA GLU A 323 21.68 4.89 -14.58
C GLU A 323 22.42 6.17 -15.02
N ARG A 324 23.67 6.01 -15.44
CA ARG A 324 24.49 7.11 -15.96
C ARG A 324 24.09 7.33 -17.41
N TRP A 325 23.33 8.38 -17.65
CA TRP A 325 22.99 8.82 -18.98
C TRP A 325 23.89 10.01 -19.32
N VAL A 326 24.75 9.84 -20.31
CA VAL A 326 25.53 10.95 -20.86
C VAL A 326 24.58 11.72 -21.78
N SER A 327 23.92 12.74 -21.23
CA SER A 327 23.12 13.65 -22.05
C SER A 327 24.00 14.81 -22.51
N PHE A 328 23.86 15.23 -23.77
CA PHE A 328 24.50 16.46 -24.26
C PHE A 328 24.02 17.73 -23.53
N ALA A 329 23.03 17.62 -22.64
CA ALA A 329 22.57 18.71 -21.82
C ALA A 329 23.70 19.30 -20.97
N PHE A 330 24.75 18.55 -20.61
CA PHE A 330 25.87 19.09 -19.84
C PHE A 330 26.64 20.20 -20.59
N TYR A 331 26.60 20.26 -21.93
CA TYR A 331 27.21 21.37 -22.69
C TYR A 331 26.34 22.63 -22.66
N ILE A 332 25.03 22.50 -22.49
CA ILE A 332 24.09 23.62 -22.50
C ILE A 332 23.82 24.11 -21.05
N ALA A 333 23.92 23.20 -20.08
CA ALA A 333 23.64 23.41 -18.66
C ALA A 333 24.47 24.51 -17.95
N PRO A 334 25.73 24.82 -18.31
CA PRO A 334 26.51 25.84 -17.62
C PRO A 334 25.82 27.20 -17.57
N PHE A 335 25.04 27.52 -18.60
CA PHE A 335 24.27 28.76 -18.65
C PHE A 335 22.77 28.48 -18.68
N GLN A 336 22.03 29.30 -17.95
CA GLN A 336 20.58 29.30 -18.05
C GLN A 336 20.15 29.69 -19.48
N PRO A 337 19.01 29.19 -19.99
CA PRO A 337 18.53 29.52 -21.34
C PRO A 337 18.48 31.03 -21.63
N ILE A 338 18.19 31.85 -20.62
CA ILE A 338 18.13 33.31 -20.76
C ILE A 338 19.50 33.93 -21.06
N VAL A 339 20.59 33.37 -20.51
CA VAL A 339 21.95 33.82 -20.77
C VAL A 339 22.34 33.47 -22.20
N TRP A 340 21.99 32.28 -22.69
CA TRP A 340 22.20 31.90 -24.09
C TRP A 340 21.49 32.83 -25.07
N ILE A 341 20.22 33.15 -24.79
CA ILE A 341 19.47 34.13 -25.59
C ILE A 341 20.15 35.50 -25.56
N GLY A 342 20.61 35.95 -24.39
CA GLY A 342 21.36 37.19 -24.24
C GLY A 342 22.67 37.22 -25.04
N VAL A 343 23.44 36.13 -25.02
CA VAL A 343 24.67 35.97 -25.82
C VAL A 343 24.34 36.05 -27.31
N LEU A 344 23.34 35.29 -27.79
CA LEU A 344 22.92 35.32 -29.20
C LEU A 344 22.46 36.71 -29.65
N LEU A 345 21.66 37.39 -28.84
CA LEU A 345 21.21 38.76 -29.15
C LEU A 345 22.38 39.74 -29.20
N ASN A 346 23.34 39.63 -28.27
CA ASN A 346 24.52 40.49 -28.25
C ASN A 346 25.44 40.23 -29.45
N VAL A 347 25.68 38.96 -29.80
CA VAL A 347 26.41 38.56 -31.02
C VAL A 347 25.78 39.19 -32.25
N LEU A 348 24.46 39.07 -32.41
CA LEU A 348 23.74 39.66 -33.53
C LEU A 348 23.86 41.18 -33.56
N LEU A 349 23.75 41.84 -32.40
CA LEU A 349 23.86 43.29 -32.28
C LEU A 349 25.25 43.79 -32.69
N VAL A 350 26.32 43.12 -32.24
CA VAL A 350 27.70 43.47 -32.60
C VAL A 350 27.96 43.22 -34.09
N ILE A 351 27.50 42.09 -34.65
CA ILE A 351 27.62 41.80 -36.08
C ILE A 351 26.92 42.88 -36.91
N VAL A 352 25.67 43.24 -36.56
CA VAL A 352 24.92 44.28 -37.25
C VAL A 352 25.60 45.64 -37.11
N GLY A 353 26.05 46.01 -35.90
CA GLY A 353 26.75 47.26 -35.64
C GLY A 353 28.02 47.43 -36.47
N ILE A 354 28.87 46.41 -36.52
CA ILE A 354 30.10 46.42 -37.33
C ILE A 354 29.76 46.40 -38.83
N THR A 355 28.72 45.68 -39.25
CA THR A 355 28.30 45.62 -40.66
C THR A 355 27.76 46.97 -41.15
N LEU A 356 26.93 47.63 -40.34
CA LEU A 356 26.42 48.98 -40.66
C LEU A 356 27.58 49.98 -40.69
N PHE A 357 28.48 49.94 -39.70
CA PHE A 357 29.66 50.81 -39.69
C PHE A 357 30.52 50.60 -40.94
N LYS A 358 30.79 49.34 -41.31
CA LYS A 358 31.51 49.00 -42.55
C LYS A 358 30.80 49.57 -43.77
N THR A 359 29.51 49.34 -43.90
CA THR A 359 28.72 49.70 -45.11
C THR A 359 28.60 51.21 -45.29
N TYR A 360 28.42 51.96 -44.20
CA TYR A 360 28.17 53.40 -44.27
C TYR A 360 29.45 54.25 -44.19
N TRP A 361 30.48 53.80 -43.48
CA TRP A 361 31.66 54.63 -43.18
C TRP A 361 32.95 54.18 -43.87
N LEU A 362 33.08 52.90 -44.24
CA LEU A 362 34.22 52.44 -45.05
C LEU A 362 33.80 52.34 -46.52
N LEU A 363 34.22 53.34 -47.31
CA LEU A 363 34.02 53.40 -48.77
C LEU A 363 34.72 52.28 -49.56
N ASP A 364 35.52 51.44 -48.91
CA ASP A 364 36.42 50.49 -49.58
C ASP A 364 35.83 49.08 -49.64
N LYS A 365 35.87 48.44 -50.82
CA LYS A 365 35.30 47.10 -51.12
C LYS A 365 36.13 45.96 -50.53
N SER A 366 36.65 46.10 -49.31
CA SER A 366 37.39 45.02 -48.65
C SER A 366 36.47 43.82 -48.37
N SER A 367 36.94 42.61 -48.66
CA SER A 367 36.23 41.33 -48.48
C SER A 367 36.07 40.90 -47.01
N PHE A 368 36.21 41.83 -46.08
CA PHE A 368 36.13 41.57 -44.64
C PHE A 368 34.73 41.11 -44.21
N SER A 369 34.65 40.02 -43.43
CA SER A 369 33.40 39.46 -42.90
C SER A 369 33.28 39.73 -41.39
N PRO A 370 32.41 40.68 -40.97
CA PRO A 370 32.17 40.96 -39.55
C PRO A 370 31.66 39.75 -38.76
N SER A 371 30.87 38.87 -39.38
CA SER A 371 30.31 37.69 -38.72
C SER A 371 31.40 36.69 -38.33
N LEU A 372 32.38 36.46 -39.21
CA LEU A 372 33.52 35.59 -38.88
C LEU A 372 34.36 36.22 -37.77
N LEU A 373 34.63 37.53 -37.80
CA LEU A 373 35.38 38.21 -36.72
C LEU A 373 34.73 37.98 -35.35
N VAL A 374 33.42 38.21 -35.25
CA VAL A 374 32.69 38.09 -33.99
C VAL A 374 32.61 36.63 -33.55
N LEU A 375 32.29 35.70 -34.45
CA LEU A 375 32.23 34.28 -34.11
C LEU A 375 33.60 33.72 -33.71
N GLY A 376 34.66 34.05 -34.46
CA GLY A 376 36.03 33.62 -34.16
C GLY A 376 36.48 34.09 -32.78
N SER A 377 36.13 35.31 -32.39
CA SER A 377 36.46 35.80 -31.04
C SER A 377 35.80 34.97 -29.92
N ILE A 378 34.55 34.52 -30.08
CA ILE A 378 33.86 33.64 -29.09
C ILE A 378 34.57 32.31 -28.95
N PHE A 379 35.12 31.79 -30.05
CA PHE A 379 35.90 30.56 -30.06
C PHE A 379 37.39 30.78 -29.70
N GLU A 380 37.74 31.98 -29.21
CA GLU A 380 39.10 32.36 -28.84
C GLU A 380 40.11 32.29 -30.02
N GLU A 381 39.61 32.36 -31.26
CA GLU A 381 40.43 32.37 -32.46
C GLU A 381 40.70 33.82 -32.96
N PRO A 382 41.97 34.26 -33.02
CA PRO A 382 42.30 35.60 -33.49
C PRO A 382 42.17 35.68 -35.02
N LEU A 383 41.29 36.56 -35.50
CA LEU A 383 41.16 36.86 -36.93
C LEU A 383 41.91 38.14 -37.30
N ARG A 384 42.47 38.17 -38.52
CA ARG A 384 43.19 39.34 -39.02
C ARG A 384 42.21 40.48 -39.31
N ILE A 385 42.38 41.59 -38.60
CA ILE A 385 41.58 42.80 -38.77
C ILE A 385 42.24 43.69 -39.85
N PRO A 386 41.49 44.23 -40.82
CA PRO A 386 42.04 45.18 -41.77
C PRO A 386 42.56 46.44 -41.06
N LYS A 387 43.78 46.88 -41.40
CA LYS A 387 44.45 48.06 -40.79
C LYS A 387 43.60 49.35 -40.86
N GLN A 388 42.70 49.45 -41.82
CA GLN A 388 41.78 50.59 -41.98
C GLN A 388 40.73 50.60 -40.87
N LEU A 389 40.14 49.44 -40.57
CA LEU A 389 39.12 49.26 -39.53
C LEU A 389 39.73 49.46 -38.13
N GLU A 390 40.92 48.88 -37.93
CA GLU A 390 41.69 48.93 -36.69
C GLU A 390 42.00 50.37 -36.24
N LYS A 391 42.19 51.31 -37.18
CA LYS A 391 42.49 52.71 -36.85
C LYS A 391 41.29 53.49 -36.33
N THR A 392 40.06 53.05 -36.57
CA THR A 392 38.86 53.80 -36.21
C THR A 392 38.52 53.67 -34.72
N THR A 393 38.24 54.79 -34.05
CA THR A 393 37.92 54.80 -32.60
C THR A 393 36.66 54.01 -32.28
N PHE A 394 35.63 54.09 -33.13
CA PHE A 394 34.38 53.35 -32.96
C PHE A 394 34.60 51.83 -32.93
N PHE A 395 35.37 51.31 -33.89
CA PHE A 395 35.69 49.88 -33.94
C PHE A 395 36.52 49.46 -32.72
N LYS A 396 37.54 50.25 -32.34
CA LYS A 396 38.36 49.96 -31.15
C LYS A 396 37.52 49.82 -29.89
N LEU A 397 36.62 50.78 -29.61
CA LEU A 397 35.79 50.76 -28.41
C LEU A 397 34.79 49.60 -28.43
N THR A 398 34.12 49.38 -29.56
CA THR A 398 33.11 48.32 -29.71
C THR A 398 33.74 46.93 -29.63
N PHE A 399 34.87 46.73 -30.31
CA PHE A 399 35.56 45.44 -30.33
C PHE A 399 36.29 45.17 -29.01
N ALA A 400 36.85 46.19 -28.34
CA ALA A 400 37.45 46.02 -27.03
C ALA A 400 36.41 45.63 -25.96
N SER A 401 35.24 46.28 -25.95
CA SER A 401 34.16 45.91 -25.02
C SER A 401 33.60 44.53 -25.32
N TRP A 402 33.42 44.19 -26.60
CA TRP A 402 33.04 42.85 -27.03
C TRP A 402 34.05 41.79 -26.61
N SER A 403 35.35 42.02 -26.84
CA SER A 403 36.41 41.08 -26.49
C SER A 403 36.48 40.84 -24.97
N LEU A 404 36.31 41.89 -24.17
CA LEU A 404 36.24 41.76 -22.71
C LEU A 404 35.04 40.90 -22.28
N ALA A 405 33.87 41.13 -22.88
CA ALA A 405 32.67 40.34 -22.61
C ALA A 405 32.86 38.87 -23.00
N VAL A 406 33.48 38.61 -24.15
CA VAL A 406 33.77 37.26 -24.63
C VAL A 406 34.71 36.51 -23.69
N ILE A 407 35.83 37.12 -23.29
CA ILE A 407 36.79 36.51 -22.36
C ILE A 407 36.11 36.16 -21.03
N LEU A 408 35.24 37.02 -20.52
CA LEU A 408 34.49 36.74 -19.31
C LEU A 408 33.53 35.57 -19.51
N LEU A 409 32.77 35.57 -20.60
CA LEU A 409 31.81 34.52 -20.93
C LEU A 409 32.46 33.16 -21.13
N THR A 410 33.54 33.08 -21.91
CA THR A 410 34.24 31.81 -22.18
C THR A 410 34.87 31.26 -20.90
N ASN A 411 35.50 32.10 -20.07
CA ASN A 411 36.05 31.67 -18.79
C ASN A 411 34.97 31.19 -17.81
N CYS A 412 33.84 31.88 -17.70
CA CYS A 412 32.72 31.45 -16.86
C CYS A 412 32.11 30.13 -17.37
N TYR A 413 31.91 30.01 -18.68
CA TYR A 413 31.40 28.79 -19.31
C TYR A 413 32.33 27.61 -19.03
N ASN A 414 33.63 27.76 -19.30
CA ASN A 414 34.64 26.74 -19.07
C ASN A 414 34.71 26.35 -17.59
N GLY A 415 34.70 27.32 -16.67
CA GLY A 415 34.72 27.05 -15.23
C GLY A 415 33.51 26.24 -14.75
N LEU A 416 32.30 26.60 -15.19
CA LEU A 416 31.07 25.89 -14.85
C LEU A 416 31.01 24.51 -15.51
N MET A 417 31.40 24.40 -16.78
CA MET A 417 31.47 23.14 -17.51
C MET A 417 32.46 22.16 -16.86
N ILE A 418 33.66 22.63 -16.48
CA ILE A 418 34.66 21.82 -15.76
C ILE A 418 34.12 21.39 -14.40
N THR A 419 33.41 22.28 -13.70
CA THR A 419 32.80 21.95 -12.39
C THR A 419 31.75 20.85 -12.53
N GLU A 420 30.87 20.94 -13.53
CA GLU A 420 29.87 19.91 -13.82
C GLU A 420 30.52 18.58 -14.24
N LEU A 421 31.59 18.62 -15.05
CA LEU A 421 32.36 17.44 -15.47
C LEU A 421 33.10 16.76 -14.31
N ASN A 422 33.56 17.53 -13.33
CA ASN A 422 34.20 17.02 -12.13
C ASN A 422 33.18 16.57 -11.07
N SER A 423 31.95 17.08 -11.12
CA SER A 423 30.88 16.59 -10.27
C SER A 423 30.46 15.18 -10.73
N PRO A 424 30.19 14.24 -9.81
CA PRO A 424 29.64 12.95 -10.21
C PRO A 424 28.31 13.20 -10.92
N LEU A 425 28.25 12.89 -12.22
CA LEU A 425 27.06 13.04 -13.06
C LEU A 425 25.83 12.53 -12.29
N ARG A 426 24.76 13.36 -12.26
CA ARG A 426 23.49 12.98 -11.65
C ARG A 426 22.90 11.79 -12.43
N GLY A 427 23.24 10.59 -11.98
CA GLY A 427 22.61 9.38 -12.49
C GLY A 427 21.13 9.37 -12.11
N ARG A 428 20.29 8.84 -12.99
CA ARG A 428 18.88 8.60 -12.68
C ARG A 428 18.79 7.28 -11.92
N SER A 429 18.57 7.36 -10.63
CA SER A 429 18.21 6.22 -9.80
C SER A 429 16.74 5.84 -10.01
N PRO A 430 16.38 4.57 -9.78
CA PRO A 430 14.98 4.19 -9.73
C PRO A 430 14.33 4.78 -8.46
N GLU A 431 13.20 5.47 -8.63
CA GLU A 431 12.43 6.03 -7.52
C GLU A 431 11.21 5.16 -7.21
N LYS A 432 10.66 4.49 -8.23
CA LYS A 432 9.42 3.72 -8.16
C LYS A 432 9.64 2.26 -8.52
N PHE A 433 8.76 1.37 -8.08
CA PHE A 433 8.79 -0.05 -8.48
C PHE A 433 8.61 -0.22 -10.01
N MET A 434 7.93 0.72 -10.66
CA MET A 434 7.81 0.79 -12.11
C MET A 434 9.18 0.97 -12.81
N ASP A 435 10.14 1.64 -12.17
CA ASP A 435 11.48 1.83 -12.71
C ASP A 435 12.35 0.56 -12.61
N LEU A 436 11.90 -0.44 -11.82
CA LEU A 436 12.61 -1.70 -11.61
C LEU A 436 12.27 -2.78 -12.63
N VAL A 437 11.21 -2.58 -13.41
CA VAL A 437 10.71 -3.52 -14.40
C VAL A 437 11.70 -3.67 -15.53
N CYS A 438 11.90 -4.91 -15.98
CA CYS A 438 12.84 -5.26 -17.05
C CYS A 438 12.52 -4.58 -18.38
N ASP A 439 11.24 -4.57 -18.76
CA ASP A 439 10.79 -4.16 -20.09
C ASP A 439 10.12 -2.78 -20.04
N LYS A 440 10.90 -1.73 -20.29
CA LYS A 440 10.42 -0.33 -20.29
C LYS A 440 9.41 -0.06 -21.42
N ASN A 441 9.33 -0.91 -22.45
CA ASN A 441 8.37 -0.77 -23.53
C ASN A 441 7.00 -1.28 -23.09
N TYR A 442 6.34 -0.56 -22.19
CA TYR A 442 4.96 -0.83 -21.84
C TYR A 442 4.03 -0.43 -22.99
N PRO A 443 3.41 -1.39 -23.72
CA PRO A 443 2.38 -1.02 -24.68
C PRO A 443 1.17 -0.47 -23.91
N GLY A 444 0.77 0.75 -24.25
CA GLY A 444 -0.47 1.31 -23.74
C GLY A 444 -1.65 0.39 -24.08
N ARG A 445 -2.36 -0.08 -23.03
CA ARG A 445 -3.70 -0.71 -22.95
C ARG A 445 -4.12 -1.83 -23.93
N ASN A 446 -3.57 -1.96 -25.13
CA ASN A 446 -4.15 -2.76 -26.23
C ASN A 446 -3.40 -4.04 -26.58
N ASP A 447 -2.24 -4.33 -25.97
CA ASP A 447 -1.48 -5.53 -26.34
C ASP A 447 -1.87 -6.73 -25.45
N THR A 448 -2.98 -7.38 -25.79
CA THR A 448 -3.46 -8.60 -25.12
C THR A 448 -2.50 -9.79 -25.27
N LEU A 449 -1.73 -9.83 -26.36
CA LEU A 449 -0.78 -10.89 -26.67
C LEU A 449 0.33 -10.97 -25.63
N ARG A 450 0.88 -9.81 -25.24
CA ARG A 450 1.98 -9.72 -24.28
C ARG A 450 1.57 -10.14 -22.86
N LYS A 451 0.30 -9.92 -22.48
CA LYS A 451 -0.24 -10.33 -21.18
C LYS A 451 -0.17 -11.85 -21.01
N THR A 452 -0.56 -12.57 -22.06
CA THR A 452 -0.55 -14.02 -22.10
C THR A 452 0.87 -14.57 -21.99
N GLU A 453 1.86 -13.92 -22.63
CA GLU A 453 3.26 -14.34 -22.56
C GLU A 453 3.88 -14.10 -21.17
N LEU A 454 3.69 -12.93 -20.57
CA LEU A 454 4.13 -12.66 -19.19
C LEU A 454 3.53 -13.66 -18.20
N PHE A 455 2.25 -14.00 -18.39
CA PHE A 455 1.57 -14.99 -17.57
C PHE A 455 2.14 -16.40 -17.76
N LYS A 456 2.36 -16.85 -19.01
CA LYS A 456 3.00 -18.14 -19.31
C LYS A 456 4.39 -18.24 -18.69
N ILE A 457 5.19 -17.17 -18.78
CA ILE A 457 6.53 -17.09 -18.18
C ILE A 457 6.43 -17.19 -16.65
N SER A 458 5.48 -16.49 -16.04
CA SER A 458 5.25 -16.53 -14.58
C SER A 458 4.77 -17.92 -14.12
N LEU A 459 3.93 -18.58 -14.92
CA LEU A 459 3.46 -19.94 -14.66
C LEU A 459 4.58 -20.97 -14.77
N ALA A 460 5.45 -20.85 -15.79
CA ALA A 460 6.64 -21.68 -15.90
C ALA A 460 7.58 -21.49 -14.70
N HIS A 461 7.74 -20.24 -14.24
CA HIS A 461 8.51 -19.93 -13.03
C HIS A 461 7.90 -20.57 -11.77
N LEU A 462 6.56 -20.57 -11.67
CA LEU A 462 5.83 -21.22 -10.58
C LEU A 462 6.04 -22.74 -10.59
N GLU A 463 5.85 -23.39 -11.73
CA GLU A 463 6.05 -24.83 -11.88
C GLU A 463 7.46 -25.25 -11.48
N GLU A 464 8.46 -24.43 -11.82
CA GLU A 464 9.85 -24.68 -11.46
C GLU A 464 10.15 -24.40 -9.97
N THR A 465 9.53 -23.37 -9.39
CA THR A 465 9.67 -23.06 -7.95
C THR A 465 9.01 -24.11 -7.06
N MET A 466 7.91 -24.72 -7.53
CA MET A 466 7.21 -25.82 -6.84
C MET A 466 7.78 -27.21 -7.18
N GLY A 467 8.41 -27.36 -8.35
CA GLY A 467 8.97 -28.62 -8.82
C GLY A 467 10.14 -29.08 -7.95
N ASN A 468 10.16 -30.37 -7.61
CA ASN A 468 11.23 -30.98 -6.84
C ASN A 468 12.60 -30.63 -7.43
N VAL A 469 13.42 -29.99 -6.60
CA VAL A 469 14.75 -29.37 -6.82
C VAL A 469 15.78 -30.29 -7.50
N GLU A 470 15.48 -31.56 -7.76
CA GLU A 470 16.45 -32.54 -8.26
C GLU A 470 16.71 -32.50 -9.78
N SER A 471 15.86 -31.84 -10.59
CA SER A 471 16.02 -31.88 -12.07
C SER A 471 16.35 -30.53 -12.76
N SER A 472 16.45 -29.41 -12.04
CA SER A 472 16.55 -28.06 -12.65
C SER A 472 17.93 -27.38 -12.55
N SER A 473 19.03 -28.12 -12.74
CA SER A 473 20.38 -27.54 -12.68
C SER A 473 20.78 -26.71 -13.93
N GLY A 474 19.96 -26.66 -14.99
CA GLY A 474 20.38 -26.11 -16.28
C GLY A 474 19.73 -24.80 -16.75
N ASN A 475 18.43 -24.59 -16.54
CA ASN A 475 17.68 -23.64 -17.38
C ASN A 475 17.39 -22.26 -16.77
N TYR A 476 17.49 -22.06 -15.46
CA TYR A 476 17.25 -20.74 -14.84
C TYR A 476 18.16 -19.62 -15.37
N LYS A 477 19.45 -19.93 -15.61
CA LYS A 477 20.40 -18.97 -16.20
C LYS A 477 20.00 -18.51 -17.60
N LYS A 478 19.08 -19.22 -18.27
CA LYS A 478 18.65 -18.90 -19.63
C LYS A 478 17.75 -17.66 -19.69
N TYR A 479 16.99 -17.38 -18.63
CA TYR A 479 16.03 -16.27 -18.62
C TYR A 479 16.54 -15.03 -17.88
N GLN A 480 17.51 -15.21 -16.99
CA GLN A 480 18.14 -14.10 -16.30
C GLN A 480 18.96 -13.27 -17.28
N THR A 481 18.60 -12.00 -17.44
CA THR A 481 19.38 -11.05 -18.23
C THR A 481 20.16 -10.14 -17.29
N ASP A 482 21.41 -9.84 -17.63
CA ASP A 482 22.22 -8.86 -16.89
C ASP A 482 21.69 -7.42 -17.06
N GLU A 483 20.68 -7.23 -17.92
CA GLU A 483 20.02 -5.94 -18.15
C GLU A 483 18.98 -5.60 -17.09
N CYS A 484 18.44 -6.60 -16.38
CA CYS A 484 17.38 -6.45 -15.39
C CYS A 484 17.91 -6.21 -13.98
N TYR A 485 17.08 -5.59 -13.13
CA TYR A 485 17.39 -5.48 -11.71
C TYR A 485 17.32 -6.84 -11.02
N ARG A 486 18.29 -7.11 -10.14
CA ARG A 486 18.19 -8.19 -9.16
C ARG A 486 17.38 -7.71 -7.96
N LEU A 487 16.30 -8.43 -7.64
CA LEU A 487 15.35 -8.09 -6.60
C LEU A 487 15.69 -8.90 -5.33
N LEU A 488 16.66 -8.42 -4.56
CA LEU A 488 17.13 -9.08 -3.35
C LEU A 488 16.20 -8.77 -2.18
N SER A 489 15.94 -9.73 -1.29
CA SER A 489 15.15 -9.49 -0.06
C SER A 489 15.66 -10.34 1.10
N THR A 490 15.14 -10.14 2.30
CA THR A 490 15.59 -10.88 3.50
C THR A 490 15.34 -12.39 3.35
N PRO A 491 16.36 -13.24 3.51
CA PRO A 491 16.20 -14.67 3.50
C PRO A 491 15.51 -15.14 4.79
N GLN A 492 14.56 -16.06 4.65
CA GLN A 492 13.88 -16.76 5.74
C GLN A 492 14.06 -18.26 5.53
N ILE A 493 14.07 -19.04 6.62
CA ILE A 493 14.18 -20.50 6.57
C ILE A 493 12.83 -21.09 6.96
N GLN A 494 12.26 -21.90 6.07
CA GLN A 494 11.12 -22.75 6.35
C GLN A 494 11.45 -24.15 5.84
N PHE A 495 11.31 -25.15 6.70
CA PHE A 495 11.65 -26.55 6.42
C PHE A 495 13.06 -26.75 5.81
N ASP A 496 14.09 -26.10 6.40
CA ASP A 496 15.48 -26.08 5.92
C ASP A 496 15.70 -25.49 4.52
N THR A 497 14.65 -24.99 3.88
CA THR A 497 14.73 -24.32 2.58
C THR A 497 14.72 -22.80 2.74
N PRO A 498 15.67 -22.10 2.10
CA PRO A 498 15.67 -20.66 2.10
C PRO A 498 14.66 -20.12 1.10
N TYR A 499 13.80 -19.23 1.57
CA TYR A 499 12.98 -18.39 0.70
C TYR A 499 13.28 -16.93 0.97
N TYR A 500 12.95 -16.08 0.00
CA TYR A 500 13.23 -14.65 0.04
C TYR A 500 11.90 -13.93 0.24
N ASP A 501 11.77 -13.15 1.31
CA ASP A 501 10.51 -12.58 1.80
C ASP A 501 9.65 -11.93 0.68
N PHE A 502 10.27 -11.08 -0.15
CA PHE A 502 9.55 -10.41 -1.23
C PHE A 502 9.13 -11.37 -2.37
N ASN A 503 9.97 -12.36 -2.69
CA ASN A 503 9.65 -13.37 -3.70
C ASN A 503 8.50 -14.26 -3.23
N SER A 504 8.49 -14.64 -1.96
CA SER A 504 7.37 -15.41 -1.37
C SER A 504 6.08 -14.60 -1.35
N TYR A 505 6.15 -13.30 -1.08
CA TYR A 505 5.00 -12.41 -1.23
C TYR A 505 4.46 -12.39 -2.66
N LEU A 506 5.33 -12.22 -3.67
CA LEU A 506 4.92 -12.22 -5.07
C LEU A 506 4.31 -13.58 -5.47
N LEU A 507 4.85 -14.68 -4.97
CA LEU A 507 4.35 -16.03 -5.18
C LEU A 507 2.93 -16.22 -4.59
N GLU A 508 2.71 -15.85 -3.33
CA GLU A 508 1.40 -15.92 -2.68
C GLU A 508 0.36 -15.04 -3.39
N TRP A 509 0.78 -13.82 -3.76
CA TRP A 509 -0.04 -12.91 -4.54
C TRP A 509 -0.39 -13.51 -5.92
N PHE A 510 0.57 -14.14 -6.60
CA PHE A 510 0.37 -14.76 -7.91
C PHE A 510 -0.69 -15.87 -7.83
N PHE A 511 -0.64 -16.73 -6.82
CA PHE A 511 -1.69 -17.73 -6.59
C PHE A 511 -3.08 -17.10 -6.42
N THR A 512 -3.16 -15.99 -5.68
CA THR A 512 -4.44 -15.29 -5.47
C THR A 512 -4.99 -14.72 -6.78
N VAL A 513 -4.11 -14.15 -7.62
CA VAL A 513 -4.52 -13.54 -8.89
C VAL A 513 -4.79 -14.58 -9.96
N MET A 514 -4.11 -15.73 -9.97
CA MET A 514 -4.32 -16.79 -10.97
C MET A 514 -5.79 -17.20 -11.11
N TYR A 515 -6.52 -17.26 -10.00
CA TYR A 515 -7.95 -17.59 -10.00
C TYR A 515 -8.85 -16.47 -10.56
N GLN A 516 -8.32 -15.26 -10.76
CA GLN A 516 -9.04 -14.07 -11.23
C GLN A 516 -8.69 -13.70 -12.69
N ILE A 517 -7.84 -14.47 -13.36
CA ILE A 517 -7.36 -14.17 -14.71
C ILE A 517 -8.49 -14.39 -15.71
N GLY A 518 -9.01 -13.28 -16.20
CA GLY A 518 -10.21 -13.16 -17.04
C GLY A 518 -10.84 -11.77 -16.94
N ALA A 519 -10.58 -11.05 -15.85
CA ALA A 519 -10.99 -9.66 -15.66
C ALA A 519 -9.93 -8.64 -16.14
N ASP A 520 -10.35 -7.38 -16.32
CA ASP A 520 -9.46 -6.26 -16.62
C ASP A 520 -8.40 -6.09 -15.53
N VAL A 521 -7.15 -6.39 -15.90
CA VAL A 521 -6.00 -6.36 -15.01
C VAL A 521 -5.48 -4.93 -14.82
N SER A 522 -5.31 -4.49 -13.56
CA SER A 522 -4.78 -3.16 -13.22
C SER A 522 -3.30 -2.98 -13.60
N LEU A 523 -2.84 -1.73 -13.79
CA LEU A 523 -1.41 -1.43 -14.01
C LEU A 523 -0.52 -1.99 -12.90
N GLN A 524 -0.96 -1.93 -11.64
CA GLN A 524 -0.21 -2.45 -10.50
C GLN A 524 -0.04 -3.97 -10.57
N THR A 525 -1.04 -4.69 -11.10
CA THR A 525 -0.94 -6.13 -11.34
C THR A 525 0.10 -6.45 -12.42
N TYR A 526 0.24 -5.63 -13.47
CA TYR A 526 1.33 -5.80 -14.45
C TYR A 526 2.70 -5.60 -13.84
N VAL A 527 2.87 -4.57 -13.03
CA VAL A 527 4.14 -4.34 -12.32
C VAL A 527 4.47 -5.54 -11.44
N LYS A 528 3.49 -6.08 -10.69
CA LYS A 528 3.67 -7.30 -9.88
C LYS A 528 4.03 -8.52 -10.73
N LEU A 529 3.37 -8.75 -11.86
CA LEU A 529 3.70 -9.85 -12.78
C LEU A 529 5.11 -9.72 -13.36
N ASP A 530 5.51 -8.51 -13.78
CA ASP A 530 6.85 -8.31 -14.32
C ASP A 530 7.93 -8.48 -13.24
N LEU A 531 7.71 -7.94 -12.03
CA LEU A 531 8.63 -8.16 -10.90
C LEU A 531 8.71 -9.64 -10.46
N PHE A 532 7.66 -10.43 -10.71
CA PHE A 532 7.66 -11.88 -10.47
C PHE A 532 8.29 -12.69 -11.62
N SER A 533 8.62 -12.02 -12.74
CA SER A 533 9.24 -12.67 -13.89
C SER A 533 10.62 -13.25 -13.53
N PRO A 534 10.97 -14.45 -14.03
CA PRO A 534 12.29 -15.05 -13.84
C PRO A 534 13.42 -14.28 -14.52
N ARG A 535 13.11 -13.22 -15.28
CA ARG A 535 14.09 -12.27 -15.79
C ARG A 535 14.81 -11.53 -14.65
N HIS A 536 14.10 -11.29 -13.55
CA HIS A 536 14.68 -10.79 -12.33
C HIS A 536 15.31 -11.93 -11.54
N ALA A 537 16.57 -11.77 -11.13
CA ALA A 537 17.12 -12.67 -10.13
C ALA A 537 16.72 -12.23 -8.74
N ASN A 538 16.17 -13.18 -7.99
CA ASN A 538 15.69 -12.97 -6.62
C ASN A 538 16.68 -13.52 -5.57
N ARG A 539 17.91 -13.83 -6.00
CA ARG A 539 18.99 -14.39 -5.17
C ARG A 539 20.33 -13.71 -5.50
N PRO A 540 21.24 -13.57 -4.52
CA PRO A 540 22.58 -13.06 -4.79
C PRO A 540 23.36 -13.98 -5.72
N THR A 541 24.25 -13.40 -6.53
CA THR A 541 25.01 -14.09 -7.59
C THR A 541 25.83 -15.29 -7.09
N ARG A 542 26.33 -15.18 -5.86
CA ARG A 542 27.26 -16.15 -5.25
C ARG A 542 26.59 -17.15 -4.33
N VAL A 543 25.26 -17.16 -4.22
CA VAL A 543 24.57 -18.19 -3.43
C VAL A 543 24.63 -19.50 -4.20
N TRP A 544 25.55 -20.38 -3.80
CA TRP A 544 25.56 -21.76 -4.26
C TRP A 544 24.33 -22.48 -3.70
N ALA A 545 23.67 -23.30 -4.53
CA ALA A 545 22.73 -24.29 -4.01
C ALA A 545 23.47 -25.10 -2.94
N PRO A 546 22.93 -25.21 -1.71
CA PRO A 546 23.62 -25.92 -0.64
C PRO A 546 23.98 -27.32 -1.16
N SER A 547 25.27 -27.65 -1.16
CA SER A 547 25.71 -29.03 -1.42
C SER A 547 24.96 -29.93 -0.43
N ARG A 548 24.38 -31.05 -0.92
CA ARG A 548 23.57 -31.99 -0.11
C ARG A 548 24.21 -32.16 1.28
N GLY A 549 23.52 -31.67 2.32
CA GLY A 549 23.94 -31.81 3.73
C GLY A 549 24.33 -30.51 4.45
N ASN A 550 24.66 -29.43 3.76
CA ASN A 550 24.97 -28.16 4.43
C ASN A 550 23.69 -27.37 4.73
N ARG A 551 23.43 -27.10 6.02
CA ARG A 551 22.35 -26.21 6.45
C ARG A 551 22.57 -24.83 5.86
N TYR A 552 21.52 -24.25 5.31
CA TYR A 552 21.56 -22.88 4.82
C TYR A 552 21.79 -21.91 5.99
N ASP A 553 22.81 -21.06 5.89
CA ASP A 553 23.08 -20.03 6.88
C ASP A 553 22.53 -18.68 6.42
N VAL A 554 21.46 -18.21 7.08
CA VAL A 554 20.84 -16.90 6.87
C VAL A 554 21.88 -15.79 6.94
N LYS A 555 22.85 -15.89 7.86
CA LYS A 555 23.88 -14.86 8.03
C LYS A 555 24.79 -14.78 6.81
N VAL A 556 25.08 -15.90 6.15
CA VAL A 556 25.90 -15.91 4.92
C VAL A 556 25.14 -15.25 3.79
N ALA A 557 23.85 -15.56 3.64
CA ALA A 557 22.99 -14.96 2.63
C ALA A 557 22.83 -13.44 2.82
N ASP A 558 22.59 -12.98 4.05
CA ASP A 558 22.54 -11.54 4.38
C ASP A 558 23.85 -10.82 4.02
N ALA A 559 25.00 -11.47 4.24
CA ALA A 559 26.30 -10.90 3.88
C ALA A 559 26.51 -10.84 2.37
N LEU A 560 26.02 -11.83 1.61
CA LEU A 560 26.07 -11.82 0.15
C LEU A 560 25.15 -10.75 -0.43
N ILE A 561 23.95 -10.59 0.13
CA ILE A 561 23.02 -9.50 -0.22
C ILE A 561 23.69 -8.14 0.02
N GLU A 562 24.25 -7.92 1.21
CA GLU A 562 24.98 -6.69 1.54
C GLU A 562 26.12 -6.41 0.56
N SER A 563 26.92 -7.44 0.27
CA SER A 563 28.03 -7.34 -0.68
C SER A 563 27.59 -7.04 -2.11
N GLU A 564 26.38 -7.42 -2.50
CA GLU A 564 25.86 -7.19 -3.85
C GLU A 564 25.22 -5.81 -3.98
N ILE A 565 24.46 -5.37 -2.97
CA ILE A 565 23.90 -4.01 -2.92
C ILE A 565 25.02 -2.97 -2.90
N THR A 566 26.09 -3.22 -2.14
CA THR A 566 27.22 -2.28 -2.00
C THR A 566 28.10 -2.15 -3.26
N LYS A 567 27.92 -3.01 -4.27
CA LYS A 567 28.59 -2.84 -5.57
C LYS A 567 27.96 -1.77 -6.44
N CYS A 568 26.73 -1.35 -6.12
CA CYS A 568 25.96 -0.41 -6.94
C CYS A 568 25.76 -0.85 -8.40
N ASP A 569 25.73 -2.17 -8.63
CA ASP A 569 25.23 -2.77 -9.88
C ASP A 569 23.70 -2.68 -9.92
N LYS A 570 23.06 -3.18 -11.00
CA LYS A 570 21.59 -3.27 -11.12
C LYS A 570 20.98 -4.25 -10.10
N SER A 571 21.06 -3.91 -8.83
CA SER A 571 20.56 -4.68 -7.69
C SER A 571 19.81 -3.75 -6.76
N VAL A 572 18.68 -4.23 -6.25
CA VAL A 572 17.86 -3.53 -5.27
C VAL A 572 17.57 -4.46 -4.11
N TYR A 573 17.55 -3.90 -2.90
CA TYR A 573 17.12 -4.60 -1.70
C TYR A 573 15.69 -4.21 -1.38
N ILE A 574 14.81 -5.19 -1.29
CA ILE A 574 13.38 -5.02 -1.08
C ILE A 574 13.01 -5.65 0.25
N ALA A 575 12.40 -4.85 1.11
CA ALA A 575 11.91 -5.29 2.41
C ALA A 575 10.76 -4.39 2.87
N LYS A 576 10.12 -4.71 3.99
CA LYS A 576 9.09 -3.85 4.58
C LYS A 576 9.65 -2.47 4.94
N SER A 577 8.83 -1.44 4.87
CA SER A 577 9.23 -0.02 5.02
C SER A 577 10.00 0.28 6.31
N ASN A 578 9.64 -0.35 7.43
CA ASN A 578 10.34 -0.25 8.71
C ASN A 578 11.74 -0.88 8.66
N ILE A 579 11.89 -2.03 7.99
CA ILE A 579 13.19 -2.68 7.75
C ILE A 579 14.05 -1.83 6.81
N ILE A 580 13.49 -1.30 5.73
CA ILE A 580 14.21 -0.47 4.76
C ILE A 580 14.75 0.81 5.41
N LYS A 581 13.99 1.46 6.30
CA LYS A 581 14.47 2.63 7.05
C LYS A 581 15.73 2.28 7.84
N ALA A 582 15.69 1.17 8.59
CA ALA A 582 16.80 0.75 9.43
C ALA A 582 18.00 0.23 8.61
N GLU A 583 17.78 -0.50 7.52
CA GLU A 583 18.82 -0.92 6.59
C GLU A 583 19.50 0.30 5.93
N TYR A 584 18.73 1.30 5.52
CA TYR A 584 19.26 2.56 4.96
C TYR A 584 20.16 3.28 5.97
N GLU A 585 19.70 3.49 7.20
CA GLU A 585 20.49 4.13 8.25
C GLU A 585 21.78 3.35 8.54
N TYR A 586 21.70 2.03 8.58
CA TYR A 586 22.85 1.14 8.76
C TYR A 586 23.85 1.23 7.60
N LEU A 587 23.40 1.07 6.35
CA LEU A 587 24.27 1.10 5.18
C LEU A 587 24.86 2.50 4.94
N ALA A 588 24.07 3.57 5.10
CA ALA A 588 24.55 4.94 4.95
C ALA A 588 25.62 5.30 5.99
N LYS A 589 25.47 4.82 7.24
CA LYS A 589 26.47 5.01 8.29
C LYS A 589 27.75 4.23 8.02
N LYS A 590 27.61 2.98 7.53
CA LYS A 590 28.72 2.04 7.37
C LYS A 590 29.51 2.24 6.09
N TYR A 591 28.82 2.59 5.00
CA TYR A 591 29.38 2.83 3.67
C TYR A 591 29.16 4.29 3.28
N TYR A 592 29.69 5.21 4.08
CA TYR A 592 29.46 6.66 3.93
C TYR A 592 29.88 7.26 2.58
N TRP A 593 30.73 6.55 1.82
CA TRP A 593 31.14 6.93 0.47
C TRP A 593 30.15 6.50 -0.62
N ILE A 594 29.18 5.64 -0.30
CA ILE A 594 28.14 5.17 -1.22
C ILE A 594 26.85 5.96 -0.97
N LYS A 595 26.30 6.55 -2.02
CA LYS A 595 25.00 7.25 -1.96
C LYS A 595 23.86 6.26 -2.20
N PHE A 596 23.34 5.70 -1.13
CA PHE A 596 22.11 4.90 -1.20
C PHE A 596 20.89 5.78 -1.38
N GLN A 597 19.90 5.23 -2.06
CA GLN A 597 18.63 5.85 -2.37
C GLN A 597 17.50 4.89 -2.04
N LYS A 598 16.47 5.44 -1.40
CA LYS A 598 15.27 4.73 -1.01
C LYS A 598 14.18 5.03 -2.04
N GLY A 599 13.50 3.99 -2.52
CA GLY A 599 12.32 4.16 -3.38
C GLY A 599 11.21 4.95 -2.66
N SER A 600 10.55 5.85 -3.39
CA SER A 600 9.44 6.66 -2.88
C SER A 600 8.16 5.86 -2.68
N ASP A 601 7.98 4.84 -3.52
CA ASP A 601 6.73 4.09 -3.58
C ASP A 601 6.69 2.98 -2.51
N THR A 602 5.49 2.74 -1.99
CA THR A 602 5.21 1.64 -1.07
C THR A 602 4.34 0.61 -1.77
N PHE A 603 4.84 -0.60 -1.90
CA PHE A 603 4.22 -1.68 -2.64
C PHE A 603 3.49 -2.63 -1.69
N SER A 604 2.19 -2.85 -1.94
CA SER A 604 1.30 -3.57 -1.02
C SER A 604 1.33 -2.98 0.40
N PRO A 605 0.84 -1.75 0.59
CA PRO A 605 0.67 -1.19 1.93
C PRO A 605 -0.50 -1.91 2.62
N ASP A 606 -0.23 -3.10 3.14
CA ASP A 606 -1.24 -3.89 3.83
C ASP A 606 -1.25 -3.46 5.31
N PRO A 607 -2.40 -3.03 5.85
CA PRO A 607 -2.48 -2.69 7.26
C PRO A 607 -2.18 -3.93 8.08
N VAL A 608 -1.36 -3.79 9.13
CA VAL A 608 -1.09 -4.86 10.10
C VAL A 608 -1.56 -4.40 11.46
N GLY A 609 -1.90 -5.35 12.31
CA GLY A 609 -2.33 -5.01 13.66
C GLY A 609 -2.79 -6.19 14.47
N TRP A 610 -3.25 -5.85 15.67
CA TRP A 610 -3.85 -6.80 16.59
C TRP A 610 -5.33 -6.95 16.27
N VAL A 611 -5.73 -8.20 16.10
CA VAL A 611 -7.11 -8.64 15.94
C VAL A 611 -7.57 -9.23 17.26
N PHE A 612 -8.73 -8.83 17.74
CA PHE A 612 -9.32 -9.31 18.98
C PHE A 612 -10.71 -9.88 18.73
N ASP A 613 -10.91 -11.16 19.05
CA ASP A 613 -12.18 -11.85 18.92
C ASP A 613 -12.85 -11.99 20.29
N ASN A 614 -14.18 -11.93 20.32
CA ASN A 614 -15.00 -12.14 21.52
C ASN A 614 -14.56 -11.23 22.69
N VAL A 615 -14.26 -9.97 22.39
CA VAL A 615 -13.71 -8.99 23.34
C VAL A 615 -14.65 -8.73 24.53
N GLY A 616 -15.96 -8.70 24.27
CA GLY A 616 -16.95 -8.19 25.23
C GLY A 616 -16.59 -6.77 25.68
N ASN A 617 -16.75 -6.49 26.98
CA ASN A 617 -16.37 -5.20 27.59
C ASN A 617 -14.93 -5.15 28.12
N SER A 618 -14.03 -6.00 27.61
CA SER A 618 -12.63 -6.00 28.04
C SER A 618 -11.93 -4.67 27.73
N ARG A 619 -11.06 -4.24 28.67
CA ARG A 619 -10.20 -3.07 28.51
C ARG A 619 -8.95 -3.35 27.67
N VAL A 620 -8.66 -4.62 27.37
CA VAL A 620 -7.43 -5.05 26.68
C VAL A 620 -7.25 -4.32 25.34
N PRO A 621 -8.20 -4.33 24.39
CA PRO A 621 -7.95 -3.68 23.10
C PRO A 621 -7.82 -2.16 23.20
N ARG A 622 -8.56 -1.53 24.13
CA ARG A 622 -8.45 -0.09 24.41
C ARG A 622 -7.08 0.27 24.98
N ASN A 623 -6.53 -0.57 25.85
CA ASN A 623 -5.18 -0.37 26.38
C ASN A 623 -4.11 -0.59 25.29
N PHE A 624 -4.27 -1.58 24.41
CA PHE A 624 -3.43 -1.75 23.23
C PHE A 624 -3.46 -0.53 22.32
N GLN A 625 -4.66 -0.05 21.98
CA GLN A 625 -4.86 1.14 21.18
C GLN A 625 -4.18 2.35 21.83
N GLY A 626 -4.31 2.54 23.15
CA GLY A 626 -3.63 3.61 23.86
C GLY A 626 -2.09 3.54 23.80
N LEU A 627 -1.49 2.35 23.78
CA LEU A 627 -0.03 2.19 23.60
C LEU A 627 0.43 2.54 22.18
N ILE A 628 -0.41 2.28 21.19
CA ILE A 628 -0.13 2.60 19.78
C ILE A 628 -0.30 4.11 19.56
N GLU A 629 -1.43 4.67 20.00
CA GLU A 629 -1.75 6.10 19.86
C GLU A 629 -0.77 7.01 20.63
N SER A 630 -0.20 6.52 21.74
CA SER A 630 0.84 7.26 22.48
C SER A 630 2.23 7.21 21.82
N GLY A 631 2.41 6.45 20.74
CA GLY A 631 3.69 6.29 20.05
C GLY A 631 4.70 5.36 20.74
N ILE A 632 4.32 4.74 21.86
CA ILE A 632 5.18 3.78 22.58
C ILE A 632 5.50 2.58 21.68
N TYR A 633 4.50 2.06 20.95
CA TYR A 633 4.72 0.95 20.01
C TYR A 633 5.75 1.29 18.93
N ALA A 634 5.56 2.41 18.25
CA ALA A 634 6.46 2.85 17.18
C ALA A 634 7.89 3.04 17.69
N ARG A 635 8.05 3.60 18.91
CA ARG A 635 9.37 3.76 19.53
C ARG A 635 10.02 2.42 19.88
N LEU A 636 9.22 1.45 20.33
CA LEU A 636 9.71 0.09 20.58
C LEU A 636 10.20 -0.55 19.28
N GLU A 637 9.41 -0.49 18.20
CA GLU A 637 9.80 -1.03 16.88
C GLU A 637 11.15 -0.46 16.40
N GLU A 638 11.38 0.85 16.56
CA GLU A 638 12.67 1.48 16.24
C GLU A 638 13.83 0.87 17.04
N GLU A 639 13.64 0.60 18.33
CA GLU A 639 14.67 0.00 19.17
C GLU A 639 14.93 -1.47 18.82
N ILE A 640 13.92 -2.25 18.40
CA ILE A 640 14.14 -3.61 17.89
C ILE A 640 14.97 -3.58 16.60
N MET A 641 14.63 -2.70 15.67
CA MET A 641 15.39 -2.58 14.44
C MET A 641 16.83 -2.18 14.77
N ALA A 642 17.03 -1.19 15.65
CA ALA A 642 18.36 -0.78 16.09
C ALA A 642 19.17 -1.94 16.70
N ARG A 643 18.55 -2.85 17.47
CA ARG A 643 19.22 -4.06 18.02
C ARG A 643 19.66 -5.01 16.92
N LYS A 644 18.76 -5.32 15.99
CA LYS A 644 19.03 -6.22 14.86
C LYS A 644 20.24 -5.75 14.05
N PHE A 645 20.36 -4.44 13.84
CA PHE A 645 21.47 -3.84 13.09
C PHE A 645 22.73 -3.61 13.92
N LYS A 646 22.64 -3.38 15.24
CA LYS A 646 23.81 -3.16 16.11
C LYS A 646 24.73 -4.39 16.18
N LEU A 647 24.14 -5.59 16.17
CA LEU A 647 24.88 -6.85 16.26
C LEU A 647 25.45 -7.32 14.91
N ARG A 648 25.15 -6.61 13.82
CA ARG A 648 25.60 -6.97 12.47
C ARG A 648 27.04 -6.49 12.26
N GLU A 649 27.97 -7.43 12.19
CA GLU A 649 29.39 -7.14 11.98
C GLU A 649 29.71 -6.55 10.60
N ILE A 650 30.82 -5.82 10.51
CA ILE A 650 31.36 -5.35 9.24
C ILE A 650 32.00 -6.51 8.48
N ARG A 651 31.39 -6.94 7.38
CA ARG A 651 31.86 -8.10 6.61
C ARG A 651 32.54 -7.77 5.29
N VAL A 652 32.31 -6.57 4.75
CA VAL A 652 33.05 -6.09 3.57
C VAL A 652 34.35 -5.44 4.08
N GLY A 653 35.39 -6.28 4.24
CA GLY A 653 36.68 -5.90 4.81
C GLY A 653 37.58 -5.08 3.88
N THR A 654 37.15 -4.82 2.66
CA THR A 654 37.94 -4.08 1.69
C THR A 654 37.08 -2.98 1.10
N ARG A 655 37.53 -1.73 1.26
CA ARG A 655 37.18 -0.64 0.36
C ARG A 655 37.46 -1.21 -1.03
N VAL A 656 36.43 -1.65 -1.74
CA VAL A 656 36.56 -2.07 -3.12
C VAL A 656 37.19 -0.86 -3.76
N GLN A 657 38.48 -0.97 -4.05
CA GLN A 657 39.26 0.09 -4.65
C GLN A 657 38.46 0.40 -5.89
N GLU A 658 37.81 1.58 -5.91
CA GLU A 658 36.95 2.00 -7.00
C GLU A 658 37.75 1.73 -8.26
N SER A 659 37.44 0.63 -8.94
CA SER A 659 37.99 0.40 -10.24
C SER A 659 37.32 1.52 -11.00
N THR A 660 38.09 2.57 -11.25
CA THR A 660 37.76 3.71 -12.09
C THR A 660 37.61 3.26 -13.54
N GLN A 661 37.07 2.06 -13.76
CA GLN A 661 36.26 1.62 -14.88
C GLN A 661 34.91 2.36 -14.85
N SER A 662 34.96 3.66 -14.53
CA SER A 662 34.09 4.61 -15.18
C SER A 662 34.28 4.34 -16.66
N SER A 663 33.22 3.92 -17.34
CA SER A 663 33.17 3.81 -18.80
C SER A 663 33.58 5.16 -19.39
N LYS A 664 34.89 5.39 -19.52
CA LYS A 664 35.49 6.56 -20.15
C LYS A 664 35.38 6.46 -21.67
N GLY A 665 34.93 5.32 -22.20
CA GLY A 665 34.78 5.06 -23.64
C GLY A 665 33.65 5.85 -24.29
N ASP A 666 32.47 5.90 -23.67
CA ASP A 666 31.27 6.36 -24.39
C ASP A 666 31.18 7.88 -24.57
N SER A 667 31.73 8.66 -23.63
CA SER A 667 31.72 10.13 -23.73
C SER A 667 32.73 10.68 -24.74
N ILE A 668 33.79 9.94 -25.06
CA ILE A 668 34.82 10.40 -26.00
C ILE A 668 34.34 10.21 -27.45
N VAL A 669 33.64 9.10 -27.73
CA VAL A 669 33.11 8.79 -29.07
C VAL A 669 32.18 9.90 -29.58
N THR A 670 31.38 10.49 -28.69
CA THR A 670 30.42 11.54 -29.07
C THR A 670 31.07 12.87 -29.44
N VAL A 671 32.20 13.25 -28.83
CA VAL A 671 33.00 14.41 -29.26
C VAL A 671 33.56 14.19 -30.66
N PHE A 672 34.04 12.99 -30.96
CA PHE A 672 34.52 12.64 -32.30
C PHE A 672 33.42 12.69 -33.37
N VAL A 673 32.19 12.25 -33.03
CA VAL A 673 31.04 12.33 -33.95
C VAL A 673 30.68 13.79 -34.26
N LEU A 674 30.59 14.66 -33.25
CA LEU A 674 30.30 16.09 -33.47
C LEU A 674 31.39 16.76 -34.31
N TYR A 675 32.66 16.49 -34.02
CA TYR A 675 33.79 17.02 -34.78
C TYR A 675 33.77 16.55 -36.25
N ALA A 676 33.45 15.27 -36.49
CA ALA A 676 33.29 14.72 -37.84
C ALA A 676 32.15 15.39 -38.62
N VAL A 677 31.01 15.68 -37.98
CA VAL A 677 29.88 16.39 -38.60
C VAL A 677 30.27 17.82 -38.96
N LEU A 678 30.96 18.54 -38.07
CA LEU A 678 31.42 19.92 -38.32
C LEU A 678 32.44 19.99 -39.47
N ILE A 679 33.39 19.06 -39.51
CA ILE A 679 34.32 18.94 -40.64
C ILE A 679 33.55 18.66 -41.93
N GLY A 680 32.59 17.73 -41.89
CA GLY A 680 31.74 17.42 -43.05
C GLY A 680 31.00 18.64 -43.60
N LEU A 681 30.39 19.46 -42.73
CA LEU A 681 29.71 20.69 -43.12
C LEU A 681 30.66 21.74 -43.69
N SER A 682 31.85 21.90 -43.10
CA SER A 682 32.88 22.81 -43.60
C SER A 682 33.39 22.42 -44.99
N VAL A 683 33.60 21.12 -45.23
CA VAL A 683 34.01 20.59 -46.55
C VAL A 683 32.92 20.82 -47.59
N ILE A 684 31.65 20.60 -47.25
CA ILE A 684 30.52 20.87 -48.16
C ILE A 684 30.45 22.36 -48.53
N LYS A 685 30.54 23.24 -47.53
CA LYS A 685 30.56 24.70 -47.74
C LYS A 685 31.72 25.13 -48.65
N PHE A 686 32.92 24.63 -48.37
CA PHE A 686 34.10 24.89 -49.17
C PHE A 686 33.91 24.42 -50.61
N GLY A 687 33.36 23.20 -50.80
CA GLY A 687 33.02 22.67 -52.12
C GLY A 687 32.03 23.56 -52.89
N ILE A 688 30.99 24.05 -52.24
CA ILE A 688 30.02 24.99 -52.85
C ILE A 688 30.69 26.30 -53.26
N GLU A 689 31.60 26.83 -52.45
CA GLU A 689 32.28 28.09 -52.73
C GLU A 689 33.30 27.96 -53.88
N VAL A 690 34.04 26.85 -53.94
CA VAL A 690 34.92 26.51 -55.06
C VAL A 690 34.13 26.32 -56.35
N LEU A 691 33.00 25.62 -56.31
CA LEU A 691 32.11 25.44 -57.47
C LEU A 691 31.55 26.79 -57.94
N ARG A 692 31.20 27.68 -57.01
CA ARG A 692 30.71 29.02 -57.35
C ARG A 692 31.81 29.90 -57.95
N SER A 693 33.03 29.83 -57.44
CA SER A 693 34.19 30.57 -57.96
C SER A 693 34.54 30.14 -59.38
N THR A 694 34.66 28.83 -59.62
CA THR A 694 34.95 28.26 -60.94
C THR A 694 33.85 28.54 -61.95
N TYR A 695 32.58 28.50 -61.55
CA TYR A 695 31.46 28.89 -62.42
C TYR A 695 31.48 30.38 -62.79
N CYS A 696 31.90 31.26 -61.86
CA CYS A 696 32.05 32.69 -62.12
C CYS A 696 33.23 33.01 -63.06
N GLU A 697 34.38 32.35 -62.91
CA GLU A 697 35.53 32.51 -63.82
C GLU A 697 35.21 32.01 -65.24
N GLY A 698 34.54 30.85 -65.37
CA GLY A 698 34.13 30.32 -66.67
C GLY A 698 33.16 31.25 -67.43
N ARG A 699 32.33 32.01 -66.71
CA ARG A 699 31.39 32.96 -67.33
C ARG A 699 32.05 34.29 -67.74
N LEU A 700 33.15 34.67 -67.10
CA LEU A 700 33.98 35.82 -67.49
C LEU A 700 34.87 35.48 -68.69
N SER A 701 35.40 34.26 -68.78
CA SER A 701 36.20 33.80 -69.92
C SER A 701 35.38 33.60 -71.21
N ASN A 702 34.05 33.43 -71.13
CA ASN A 702 33.17 33.33 -72.31
C ASN A 702 32.62 34.69 -72.79
N LYS A 703 33.01 35.79 -72.13
CA LYS A 703 32.57 37.16 -72.48
C LYS A 703 33.70 38.04 -73.07
N TYR A 704 34.92 37.52 -73.11
CA TYR A 704 36.04 38.00 -73.90
C TYR A 704 36.29 37.00 -75.02
#